data_AF-A0AAD6T924-F1
#
_entry.id   AF-A0AAD6T924-F1
#
_cell.length_a   1.000
_cell.length_b   1.000
_cell.length_c   1.000
_cell.angle_alpha   90.00
_cell.angle_beta   90.00
_cell.angle_gamma   90.00
#
_symmetry.space_group_name_H-M   'P 1'
#
loop_
_entity.id
_entity.type
_entity.pdbx_description
1 polymer ?
#
loop_
_entity_poly.entity_id
_entity_poly.type
_entity_poly.pdbx_seq_one_letter_code
_entity_poly.pdbx_strand_id
1 'polypeptide(L)'
;MPVTRREPSVLVSLVVTAMMTELYHIPRRGGSVLLAGLRDMLNTVPGQQKSLQNLPKDPRTVFKQLGLDPVVSTYLCCPKCWALTPYCSATDNPVTKTNPNPEIPLCQDRLNDRAEICGDELWIRERIRGKINCTPRQTYVHQILKNWLGRLLSRPGIEDILDDYPVEASQLQGEFVTDIWGSTAIKDLKGPDGKPFLKGPKGELRLLFGFAVDGFNPFHNKEAKQVNMCHIGTAPTPNSPTVGRLNPFTALIVQDFLEFWDPGVFFTRTHKYRQGRQAKAMLIPAIADMLAAHAVAGFTSHTSTYFCVGCRIDMAHIEEFDHTKWCPRSHAQHMEHALAWKNAETVKEQEKLAQANGVRYSPLLELPYWKAVRYVLVEAMHALDLRIIDHHLRDLFQIDLEHNGGDGSEPRVPRPSRPSDTRIARVLELFVEYRDDPDILDKILKHPWTSFKALWHICHDLDLRISGTKRRWFIVRIKSWVTQEKQELLSDDNVPNRGPILGKDVMSAIWADMRKTILPSWIGAAPKNWGTKKRGKLSADHSRTIFTIHLPITLIWLWRNETGRKREVLTNMLDLVMAIHAANYKTSNLEVAQIYDQCYSDYMVGVADLFKENNITPSQHAAFHIGQNLREFGPGHSRGAQFYERFIRLLQDRNTNSKYGEMEATFMNSTARAANLKALLADNSDVRSHLSNAIKVYESVSIRDSRGSRLAQML
;
A
#
# COMPACT_ATOMS: atom_id res chain seq x y z
N MET A 1 0.67 5.87 40.68
CA MET A 1 0.65 4.53 41.30
C MET A 1 0.59 3.47 40.21
N PRO A 2 1.33 2.35 40.33
CA PRO A 2 1.17 1.20 39.46
C PRO A 2 -0.28 0.73 39.43
N VAL A 3 -0.75 0.20 38.30
CA VAL A 3 -2.10 -0.35 38.14
C VAL A 3 -2.42 -1.39 39.23
N THR A 4 -1.41 -2.14 39.67
CA THR A 4 -1.46 -3.23 40.67
C THR A 4 -1.61 -2.77 42.13
N ARG A 5 -1.62 -1.47 42.43
CA ARG A 5 -1.79 -0.93 43.80
C ARG A 5 -3.06 -0.09 43.97
N ARG A 6 -4.00 -0.22 43.04
CA ARG A 6 -5.26 0.54 43.05
C ARG A 6 -6.35 -0.28 43.71
N GLU A 7 -7.28 0.41 44.36
CA GLU A 7 -8.51 -0.22 44.85
C GLU A 7 -9.27 -0.88 43.66
N PRO A 8 -9.80 -2.11 43.83
CA PRO A 8 -10.45 -2.84 42.76
C PRO A 8 -11.56 -2.05 42.05
N SER A 9 -12.40 -1.36 42.81
CA SER A 9 -13.51 -0.53 42.29
C SER A 9 -13.03 0.59 41.37
N VAL A 10 -11.94 1.27 41.75
CA VAL A 10 -11.30 2.30 40.94
C VAL A 10 -10.70 1.68 39.69
N LEU A 11 -9.96 0.57 39.82
CA LEU A 11 -9.34 -0.12 38.70
C LEU A 11 -10.37 -0.54 37.64
N VAL A 12 -11.46 -1.19 38.06
CA VAL A 12 -12.56 -1.60 37.17
C VAL A 12 -13.14 -0.40 36.45
N SER A 13 -13.42 0.69 37.17
CA SER A 13 -13.99 1.90 36.60
C SER A 13 -13.08 2.54 35.54
N LEU A 14 -11.75 2.57 35.79
CA LEU A 14 -10.76 3.07 34.83
C LEU A 14 -10.71 2.17 33.58
N VAL A 15 -10.60 0.86 33.75
CA VAL A 15 -10.48 -0.09 32.63
C VAL A 15 -11.74 -0.11 31.78
N VAL A 16 -12.93 -0.17 32.38
CA VAL A 16 -14.20 -0.13 31.64
C VAL A 16 -14.34 1.17 30.86
N THR A 17 -14.03 2.31 31.47
CA THR A 17 -14.05 3.60 30.75
C THR A 17 -13.10 3.59 29.56
N ALA A 18 -11.90 3.02 29.73
CA ALA A 18 -10.93 2.91 28.65
C ALA A 18 -11.39 1.96 27.54
N MET A 19 -12.01 0.83 27.88
CA MET A 19 -12.59 -0.09 26.89
C MET A 19 -13.68 0.60 26.08
N MET A 20 -14.63 1.25 26.74
CA MET A 20 -15.74 1.93 26.05
C MET A 20 -15.25 3.06 25.14
N THR A 21 -14.23 3.81 25.56
CA THR A 21 -13.72 4.95 24.78
C THR A 21 -12.78 4.52 23.65
N GLU A 22 -11.84 3.61 23.92
CA GLU A 22 -10.75 3.29 22.99
C GLU A 22 -10.97 1.99 22.19
N LEU A 23 -11.88 1.10 22.60
CA LEU A 23 -12.24 -0.11 21.84
C LEU A 23 -13.62 -0.01 21.19
N TYR A 24 -14.55 0.72 21.81
CA TYR A 24 -15.92 0.92 21.31
C TYR A 24 -16.22 2.36 20.90
N HIS A 25 -15.19 3.21 20.83
CA HIS A 25 -15.23 4.55 20.24
C HIS A 25 -16.27 5.51 20.83
N ILE A 26 -16.72 5.32 22.09
CA ILE A 26 -17.63 6.28 22.72
C ILE A 26 -16.97 7.68 22.75
N PRO A 27 -17.66 8.75 22.30
CA PRO A 27 -17.10 10.09 22.32
C PRO A 27 -16.70 10.53 23.73
N ARG A 28 -15.72 11.43 23.85
CA ARG A 28 -15.24 11.93 25.16
C ARG A 28 -16.36 12.38 26.10
N ARG A 29 -17.39 13.05 25.57
CA ARG A 29 -18.57 13.47 26.35
C ARG A 29 -19.31 12.26 26.93
N GLY A 30 -19.51 11.21 26.13
CA GLY A 30 -20.08 9.95 26.59
C GLY A 30 -19.20 9.25 27.63
N GLY A 31 -17.87 9.26 27.46
CA GLY A 31 -16.94 8.76 28.47
C GLY A 31 -16.99 9.53 29.79
N SER A 32 -17.19 10.85 29.75
CA SER A 32 -17.41 11.66 30.96
C SER A 32 -18.73 11.33 31.66
N VAL A 33 -19.80 11.05 30.92
CA VAL A 33 -21.08 10.59 31.50
C VAL A 33 -20.92 9.20 32.12
N LEU A 34 -20.23 8.28 31.45
CA LEU A 34 -19.92 6.95 31.98
C LEU A 34 -19.15 7.05 33.31
N LEU A 35 -18.13 7.91 33.38
CA LEU A 35 -17.39 8.15 34.63
C LEU A 35 -18.27 8.76 35.72
N ALA A 36 -19.17 9.68 35.39
CA ALA A 36 -20.12 10.23 36.35
C ALA A 36 -21.04 9.13 36.92
N GLY A 37 -21.63 8.29 36.06
CA GLY A 37 -22.47 7.17 36.49
C GLY A 37 -21.71 6.14 37.34
N LEU A 38 -20.44 5.84 37.01
CA LEU A 38 -19.58 4.98 37.83
C LEU A 38 -19.31 5.59 39.22
N ARG A 39 -19.13 6.91 39.30
CA ARG A 39 -18.99 7.63 40.58
C ARG A 39 -20.28 7.55 41.40
N ASP A 40 -21.44 7.73 40.77
CA ASP A 40 -22.73 7.66 41.45
C ASP A 40 -22.98 6.24 42.00
N MET A 41 -22.68 5.20 41.20
CA MET A 41 -22.76 3.80 41.66
C MET A 41 -21.82 3.51 42.82
N LEU A 42 -20.59 4.02 42.83
CA LEU A 42 -19.70 3.82 43.97
C LEU A 42 -20.13 4.60 45.22
N ASN A 43 -20.81 5.73 45.04
CA ASN A 43 -21.33 6.53 46.15
C ASN A 43 -22.49 5.84 46.89
N THR A 44 -23.24 4.96 46.22
CA THR A 44 -24.32 4.18 46.85
C THR A 44 -23.82 2.97 47.65
N VAL A 45 -22.56 2.57 47.49
CA VAL A 45 -21.96 1.42 48.19
C VAL A 45 -21.28 1.88 49.49
N PRO A 46 -21.72 1.41 50.67
CA PRO A 46 -21.09 1.76 51.94
C PRO A 46 -19.59 1.41 51.96
N GLY A 47 -18.75 2.33 52.43
CA GLY A 47 -17.30 2.14 52.54
C GLY A 47 -16.48 2.49 51.29
N GLN A 48 -17.12 2.75 50.14
CA GLN A 48 -16.43 3.12 48.88
C GLN A 48 -16.30 4.64 48.65
N GLN A 49 -16.76 5.48 49.59
CA GLN A 49 -16.74 6.95 49.45
C GLN A 49 -15.32 7.53 49.35
N LYS A 50 -14.33 6.87 49.96
CA LYS A 50 -12.91 7.27 49.84
C LYS A 50 -12.38 7.04 48.41
N SER A 51 -12.87 6.02 47.71
CA SER A 51 -12.51 5.68 46.33
C SER A 51 -12.92 6.75 45.32
N LEU A 52 -13.95 7.55 45.62
CA LEU A 52 -14.46 8.63 44.76
C LEU A 52 -13.45 9.76 44.51
N GLN A 53 -12.51 9.97 45.44
CA GLN A 53 -11.43 10.96 45.29
C GLN A 53 -10.42 10.53 44.22
N ASN A 54 -10.27 9.21 44.02
CA ASN A 54 -9.30 8.64 43.10
C ASN A 54 -9.86 8.44 41.69
N LEU A 55 -11.19 8.47 41.51
CA LEU A 55 -11.84 8.27 40.22
C LEU A 55 -11.88 9.58 39.41
N PRO A 56 -11.28 9.66 38.20
CA PRO A 56 -11.27 10.88 37.40
C PRO A 56 -12.66 11.32 36.91
N LYS A 57 -12.76 12.60 36.54
CA LYS A 57 -13.95 13.17 35.86
C LYS A 57 -13.78 13.26 34.33
N ASP A 58 -12.56 13.11 33.83
CA ASP A 58 -12.21 13.21 32.41
C ASP A 58 -11.55 11.91 31.95
N PRO A 59 -12.04 11.27 30.85
CA PRO A 59 -11.41 10.08 30.27
C PRO A 59 -9.93 10.26 29.95
N ARG A 60 -9.46 11.47 29.62
CA ARG A 60 -8.02 11.71 29.36
C ARG A 60 -7.16 11.42 30.58
N THR A 61 -7.67 11.71 31.77
CA THR A 61 -6.99 11.39 33.03
C THR A 61 -6.98 9.88 33.27
N VAL A 62 -8.01 9.15 32.84
CA VAL A 62 -8.05 7.68 32.90
C VAL A 62 -6.90 7.09 32.09
N PHE A 63 -6.72 7.53 30.85
CA PHE A 63 -5.65 7.02 29.99
C PHE A 63 -4.27 7.28 30.57
N LYS A 64 -4.02 8.49 31.09
CA LYS A 64 -2.77 8.84 31.78
C LYS A 64 -2.56 7.98 33.03
N GLN A 65 -3.61 7.75 33.81
CA GLN A 65 -3.55 6.93 35.03
C GLN A 65 -3.29 5.45 34.77
N LEU A 66 -3.78 4.93 33.65
CA LEU A 66 -3.49 3.58 33.15
C LEU A 66 -2.19 3.52 32.33
N GLY A 67 -1.55 4.67 32.08
CA GLY A 67 -0.32 4.80 31.30
C GLY A 67 -0.51 4.49 29.81
N LEU A 68 -1.71 4.58 29.25
CA LEU A 68 -2.02 4.12 27.89
C LEU A 68 -1.48 5.03 26.79
N ASP A 69 -1.13 6.27 27.10
CA ASP A 69 -0.62 7.23 26.11
C ASP A 69 0.70 6.75 25.47
N PRO A 70 0.87 6.95 24.15
CA PRO A 70 2.16 6.73 23.50
C PRO A 70 3.19 7.78 23.94
N VAL A 71 4.46 7.42 23.84
CA VAL A 71 5.54 8.40 23.86
C VAL A 71 5.77 8.88 22.44
N VAL A 72 5.64 10.19 22.22
CA VAL A 72 5.66 10.80 20.89
C VAL A 72 6.51 12.06 20.88
N SER A 73 7.08 12.36 19.73
CA SER A 73 7.63 13.67 19.39
C SER A 73 6.63 14.41 18.51
N THR A 74 6.36 15.68 18.83
CA THR A 74 5.47 16.51 18.04
C THR A 74 6.29 17.49 17.21
N TYR A 75 5.86 17.74 15.98
CA TYR A 75 6.49 18.67 15.06
C TYR A 75 5.45 19.65 14.51
N LEU A 76 5.83 20.91 14.33
CA LEU A 76 5.13 21.80 13.40
C LEU A 76 5.39 21.27 11.99
N CYS A 77 4.32 21.11 11.21
CA CYS A 77 4.41 20.67 9.83
C CYS A 77 4.02 21.83 8.92
N CYS A 78 4.93 22.29 8.07
CA CYS A 78 4.62 23.36 7.11
C CYS A 78 3.57 22.90 6.09
N PRO A 79 2.42 23.56 5.92
CA PRO A 79 1.41 23.14 4.94
C PRO A 79 1.89 23.23 3.48
N LYS A 80 2.80 24.18 3.18
CA LYS A 80 3.35 24.39 1.84
C LYS A 80 4.45 23.39 1.46
N CYS A 81 5.53 23.28 2.25
CA CYS A 81 6.70 22.43 1.92
C CYS A 81 6.80 21.13 2.73
N TRP A 82 5.99 20.95 3.78
CA TRP A 82 5.95 19.76 4.64
C TRP A 82 7.19 19.54 5.51
N ALA A 83 8.02 20.57 5.63
CA ALA A 83 9.10 20.63 6.61
C ALA A 83 8.58 20.35 8.02
N LEU A 84 9.39 19.63 8.79
CA LEU A 84 9.09 19.31 10.18
C LEU A 84 10.06 20.07 11.09
N THR A 85 9.49 20.91 11.96
CA THR A 85 10.24 21.60 13.02
C THR A 85 9.83 21.05 14.37
N PRO A 86 10.77 20.62 15.25
CA PRO A 86 10.42 20.15 16.58
C PRO A 86 9.50 21.12 17.33
N TYR A 87 8.51 20.59 18.05
CA TYR A 87 7.48 21.37 18.70
C TYR A 87 7.06 20.81 20.06
N CYS A 88 7.08 21.68 21.06
CA CYS A 88 6.57 21.46 22.41
C CYS A 88 5.53 22.52 22.78
N SER A 89 4.28 22.10 22.95
CA SER A 89 3.17 23.00 23.30
C SER A 89 3.36 23.79 24.60
N ALA A 90 4.23 23.33 25.50
CA ALA A 90 4.48 23.97 26.79
C ALA A 90 5.50 25.13 26.70
N THR A 91 6.44 25.05 25.76
CA THR A 91 7.58 25.99 25.67
C THR A 91 7.56 26.83 24.40
N ASP A 92 6.99 26.32 23.32
CA ASP A 92 7.21 26.88 21.98
C ASP A 92 5.99 27.64 21.46
N ASN A 93 4.95 27.85 22.29
CA ASN A 93 3.85 28.72 21.89
C ASN A 93 4.37 30.17 21.81
N PRO A 94 4.26 30.85 20.66
CA PRO A 94 4.77 32.20 20.51
C PRO A 94 4.08 33.16 21.49
N VAL A 95 2.79 32.94 21.77
CA VAL A 95 2.02 33.74 22.73
C VAL A 95 2.28 33.21 24.13
N THR A 96 2.97 34.01 24.93
CA THR A 96 3.29 33.70 26.33
C THR A 96 2.65 34.71 27.27
N LYS A 97 2.63 34.41 28.59
CA LYS A 97 2.17 35.38 29.59
C LYS A 97 3.00 36.67 29.58
N THR A 98 4.28 36.56 29.25
CA THR A 98 5.25 37.67 29.20
C THR A 98 5.30 38.37 27.85
N ASN A 99 4.85 37.72 26.77
CA ASN A 99 4.70 38.31 25.44
C ASN A 99 3.33 37.95 24.83
N PRO A 100 2.28 38.73 25.12
CA PRO A 100 0.92 38.44 24.64
C PRO A 100 0.70 38.79 23.16
N ASN A 101 1.65 39.47 22.50
CA ASN A 101 1.53 39.89 21.10
C ASN A 101 2.88 39.74 20.35
N PRO A 102 3.36 38.50 20.19
CA PRO A 102 4.64 38.20 19.53
C PRO A 102 4.54 38.34 18.00
N GLU A 103 5.70 38.49 17.37
CA GLU A 103 5.86 38.18 15.94
C GLU A 103 5.77 36.65 15.75
N ILE A 104 5.05 36.21 14.71
CA ILE A 104 4.76 34.80 14.50
C ILE A 104 5.85 34.16 13.64
N PRO A 105 6.51 33.07 14.10
CA PRO A 105 7.54 32.41 13.32
C PRO A 105 6.99 31.85 12.01
N LEU A 106 7.66 32.19 10.90
CA LEU A 106 7.42 31.62 9.57
C LEU A 106 8.31 30.41 9.32
N CYS A 107 7.91 29.57 8.36
CA CYS A 107 8.70 28.41 7.94
C CYS A 107 10.07 28.83 7.40
N GLN A 108 11.14 28.38 8.08
CA GLN A 108 12.54 28.68 7.71
C GLN A 108 13.17 27.63 6.78
N ASP A 109 12.43 26.57 6.46
CA ASP A 109 12.94 25.48 5.64
C ASP A 109 13.24 25.90 4.20
N ARG A 110 14.22 25.24 3.60
CA ARG A 110 14.69 25.45 2.22
C ARG A 110 14.84 24.10 1.55
N LEU A 111 14.55 24.04 0.25
CA LEU A 111 14.71 22.81 -0.53
C LEU A 111 16.17 22.32 -0.58
N ASN A 112 17.12 23.26 -0.64
CA ASN A 112 18.56 23.06 -0.54
C ASN A 112 19.20 24.35 0.01
N ASP A 113 20.51 24.32 0.31
CA ASP A 113 21.23 25.44 0.92
C ASP A 113 21.15 26.76 0.15
N ARG A 114 20.88 26.69 -1.16
CA ARG A 114 20.84 27.85 -2.07
C ARG A 114 19.43 28.27 -2.46
N ALA A 115 18.40 27.50 -2.12
CA ALA A 115 17.00 27.81 -2.40
C ALA A 115 16.47 28.90 -1.47
N GLU A 116 15.42 29.61 -1.92
CA GLU A 116 14.69 30.57 -1.09
C GLU A 116 14.04 29.87 0.11
N ILE A 117 13.93 30.62 1.22
CA ILE A 117 13.18 30.19 2.40
C ILE A 117 11.70 30.03 2.03
N CYS A 118 11.07 28.97 2.53
CA CYS A 118 9.66 28.68 2.27
C CYS A 118 8.71 29.84 2.65
N GLY A 119 8.91 30.40 3.85
CA GLY A 119 8.23 31.59 4.37
C GLY A 119 6.74 31.43 4.71
N ASP A 120 6.19 30.20 4.67
CA ASP A 120 4.76 29.97 4.94
C ASP A 120 4.42 30.06 6.44
N GLU A 121 3.17 30.43 6.74
CA GLU A 121 2.67 30.56 8.10
C GLU A 121 2.51 29.19 8.77
N LEU A 122 3.14 29.03 9.94
CA LEU A 122 3.07 27.80 10.73
C LEU A 122 1.99 27.83 11.83
N TRP A 123 1.37 28.99 12.06
CA TRP A 123 0.46 29.23 13.18
C TRP A 123 -0.82 29.92 12.71
N ILE A 124 -1.94 29.59 13.34
CA ILE A 124 -3.21 30.30 13.20
C ILE A 124 -3.38 31.21 14.40
N ARG A 125 -3.62 32.49 14.13
CA ARG A 125 -3.84 33.52 15.13
C ARG A 125 -5.33 33.86 15.24
N GLU A 126 -5.91 33.66 16.41
CA GLU A 126 -7.33 33.92 16.67
C GLU A 126 -7.50 34.83 17.88
N ARG A 127 -8.54 35.68 17.86
CA ARG A 127 -8.90 36.51 19.01
C ARG A 127 -10.15 35.94 19.69
N ILE A 128 -9.96 35.31 20.84
CA ILE A 128 -11.05 34.70 21.62
C ILE A 128 -11.25 35.50 22.90
N ARG A 129 -12.45 36.08 23.07
CA ARG A 129 -12.81 36.89 24.25
C ARG A 129 -11.78 37.99 24.57
N GLY A 130 -11.31 38.69 23.52
CA GLY A 130 -10.36 39.78 23.63
C GLY A 130 -8.88 39.37 23.72
N LYS A 131 -8.57 38.09 24.00
CA LYS A 131 -7.20 37.55 24.09
C LYS A 131 -6.77 36.95 22.75
N ILE A 132 -5.52 37.17 22.38
CA ILE A 132 -4.90 36.51 21.23
C ILE A 132 -4.51 35.10 21.65
N ASN A 133 -4.92 34.11 20.87
CA ASN A 133 -4.45 32.74 20.94
C ASN A 133 -3.70 32.42 19.65
N CYS A 134 -2.62 31.66 19.77
CA CYS A 134 -1.92 31.07 18.64
C CYS A 134 -1.96 29.55 18.78
N THR A 135 -2.40 28.90 17.71
CA THR A 135 -2.43 27.44 17.60
C THR A 135 -1.63 27.02 16.38
N PRO A 136 -0.91 25.90 16.42
CA PRO A 136 -0.24 25.39 15.23
C PRO A 136 -1.23 25.21 14.09
N ARG A 137 -0.84 25.64 12.88
CA ARG A 137 -1.67 25.47 11.69
C ARG A 137 -1.79 23.99 11.29
N GLN A 138 -0.71 23.23 11.48
CA GLN A 138 -0.66 21.80 11.21
C GLN A 138 0.44 21.16 12.05
N THR A 139 0.16 19.98 12.61
CA THR A 139 1.14 19.21 13.40
C THR A 139 1.32 17.82 12.84
N TYR A 140 2.51 17.26 13.07
CA TYR A 140 2.78 15.84 12.88
C TYR A 140 3.21 15.24 14.21
N VAL A 141 2.67 14.05 14.50
CA VAL A 141 3.00 13.30 15.72
C VAL A 141 3.71 12.02 15.32
N HIS A 142 4.95 11.90 15.77
CA HIS A 142 5.82 10.77 15.51
C HIS A 142 5.90 9.88 16.75
N GLN A 143 5.53 8.60 16.64
CA GLN A 143 5.74 7.64 17.72
C GLN A 143 7.20 7.19 17.74
N ILE A 144 7.86 7.41 18.88
CA ILE A 144 9.27 7.06 19.05
C ILE A 144 9.43 5.54 19.11
N LEU A 145 10.13 4.94 18.14
CA LEU A 145 10.19 3.48 17.97
C LEU A 145 10.80 2.77 19.19
N LYS A 146 11.86 3.32 19.80
CA LYS A 146 12.47 2.72 21.01
C LYS A 146 11.50 2.64 22.19
N ASN A 147 10.67 3.65 22.40
CA ASN A 147 9.67 3.62 23.48
C ASN A 147 8.56 2.61 23.19
N TRP A 148 8.13 2.50 21.93
CA TRP A 148 7.17 1.49 21.51
C TRP A 148 7.74 0.06 21.69
N LEU A 149 8.96 -0.19 21.21
CA LEU A 149 9.59 -1.50 21.31
C LEU A 149 9.90 -1.86 22.77
N GLY A 150 10.41 -0.92 23.57
CA GLY A 150 10.64 -1.17 25.00
C GLY A 150 9.36 -1.54 25.76
N ARG A 151 8.22 -0.96 25.36
CA ARG A 151 6.91 -1.34 25.89
C ARG A 151 6.48 -2.73 25.45
N LEU A 152 6.72 -3.09 24.19
CA LEU A 152 6.46 -4.41 23.64
C LEU A 152 7.31 -5.49 24.36
N LEU A 153 8.61 -5.23 24.56
CA LEU A 153 9.54 -6.13 25.26
C LEU A 153 9.30 -6.21 26.78
N SER A 154 8.50 -5.31 27.34
CA SER A 154 8.10 -5.38 28.76
C SER A 154 6.98 -6.41 29.01
N ARG A 155 6.42 -7.00 27.95
CA ARG A 155 5.30 -7.94 28.03
C ARG A 155 5.80 -9.38 28.18
N PRO A 156 5.13 -10.22 29.01
CA PRO A 156 5.46 -11.64 29.15
C PRO A 156 5.31 -12.39 27.82
N GLY A 157 6.23 -13.31 27.55
CA GLY A 157 6.20 -14.21 26.38
C GLY A 157 6.55 -13.58 25.03
N ILE A 158 6.57 -12.23 24.91
CA ILE A 158 6.89 -11.57 23.63
C ILE A 158 8.34 -11.83 23.20
N GLU A 159 9.28 -11.75 24.13
CA GLU A 159 10.69 -12.02 23.80
C GLU A 159 10.91 -13.48 23.39
N ASP A 160 10.13 -14.43 23.91
CA ASP A 160 10.20 -15.82 23.49
C ASP A 160 9.72 -15.98 22.03
N ILE A 161 8.65 -15.29 21.65
CA ILE A 161 8.15 -15.27 20.27
C ILE A 161 9.16 -14.58 19.33
N LEU A 162 9.77 -13.47 19.76
CA LEU A 162 10.73 -12.74 18.93
C LEU A 162 12.07 -13.46 18.79
N ASP A 163 12.47 -14.26 19.79
CA ASP A 163 13.67 -15.09 19.74
C ASP A 163 13.45 -16.36 18.86
N ASP A 164 12.19 -16.76 18.65
CA ASP A 164 11.78 -17.97 17.93
C ASP A 164 11.45 -17.67 16.45
N TYR A 165 12.46 -17.31 15.66
CA TYR A 165 12.32 -17.15 14.20
C TYR A 165 12.84 -18.43 13.48
N PRO A 166 12.05 -19.01 12.56
CA PRO A 166 12.31 -20.33 11.97
C PRO A 166 13.38 -20.27 10.86
N VAL A 167 14.62 -19.92 11.20
CA VAL A 167 15.73 -19.78 10.21
C VAL A 167 16.13 -21.11 9.58
N GLU A 168 15.93 -22.22 10.30
CA GLU A 168 16.47 -23.53 9.89
C GLU A 168 15.59 -24.28 8.88
N ALA A 169 14.40 -23.77 8.56
CA ALA A 169 13.39 -24.45 7.75
C ALA A 169 13.73 -24.56 6.24
N SER A 170 14.98 -24.36 5.81
CA SER A 170 15.37 -24.49 4.40
C SER A 170 16.62 -25.33 4.14
N GLN A 171 17.02 -26.19 5.06
CA GLN A 171 18.13 -27.11 4.80
C GLN A 171 17.80 -28.19 3.76
N LEU A 172 16.59 -28.19 3.20
CA LEU A 172 16.20 -29.12 2.14
C LEU A 172 16.37 -28.44 0.78
N GLN A 173 17.44 -28.83 0.09
CA GLN A 173 17.65 -28.55 -1.34
C GLN A 173 16.36 -28.91 -2.10
N GLY A 174 15.65 -27.89 -2.61
CA GLY A 174 14.45 -28.09 -3.43
C GLY A 174 13.10 -28.03 -2.71
N GLU A 175 13.03 -27.84 -1.39
CA GLU A 175 11.74 -27.81 -0.68
C GLU A 175 11.22 -26.39 -0.40
N PHE A 176 9.94 -26.23 -0.67
CA PHE A 176 9.13 -25.02 -0.56
C PHE A 176 9.48 -24.06 0.58
N VAL A 177 9.51 -22.77 0.27
CA VAL A 177 9.51 -21.68 1.24
C VAL A 177 8.07 -21.43 1.68
N THR A 178 7.76 -21.70 2.95
CA THR A 178 6.44 -21.47 3.54
C THR A 178 6.28 -20.07 4.14
N ASP A 179 7.35 -19.31 4.33
CA ASP A 179 7.31 -17.98 4.96
C ASP A 179 8.54 -17.14 4.55
N ILE A 180 8.43 -15.81 4.65
CA ILE A 180 9.51 -14.86 4.36
C ILE A 180 10.81 -15.14 5.13
N TRP A 181 10.76 -15.72 6.34
CA TRP A 181 11.97 -16.13 7.09
C TRP A 181 12.80 -17.18 6.36
N GLY A 182 12.16 -18.03 5.55
CA GLY A 182 12.80 -19.03 4.71
C GLY A 182 13.33 -18.49 3.38
N SER A 183 13.19 -17.19 3.11
CA SER A 183 13.58 -16.61 1.82
C SER A 183 15.07 -16.24 1.76
N THR A 184 15.64 -16.22 0.55
CA THR A 184 17.04 -15.85 0.31
C THR A 184 17.29 -14.38 0.64
N ALA A 185 16.33 -13.50 0.33
CA ALA A 185 16.44 -12.08 0.64
C ALA A 185 16.61 -11.79 2.13
N ILE A 186 16.07 -12.65 3.01
CA ILE A 186 16.19 -12.51 4.46
C ILE A 186 17.43 -13.20 5.03
N LYS A 187 17.79 -14.38 4.51
CA LYS A 187 18.98 -15.12 4.98
C LYS A 187 20.29 -14.45 4.63
N ASP A 188 20.34 -13.81 3.47
CA ASP A 188 21.55 -13.18 2.95
C ASP A 188 21.79 -11.78 3.55
N LEU A 189 20.91 -11.31 4.45
CA LEU A 189 21.10 -10.04 5.13
C LEU A 189 22.34 -10.08 5.99
N LYS A 190 23.17 -9.06 5.84
CA LYS A 190 24.37 -8.88 6.64
C LYS A 190 24.16 -7.75 7.64
N GLY A 191 24.73 -7.88 8.83
CA GLY A 191 24.84 -6.84 9.83
C GLY A 191 25.96 -5.85 9.53
N PRO A 192 26.14 -4.83 10.40
CA PRO A 192 27.20 -3.83 10.24
C PRO A 192 28.62 -4.43 10.30
N ASP A 193 28.76 -5.61 10.89
CA ASP A 193 30.01 -6.39 10.97
C ASP A 193 30.26 -7.29 9.75
N GLY A 194 29.38 -7.24 8.73
CA GLY A 194 29.46 -8.05 7.52
C GLY A 194 29.05 -9.53 7.70
N LYS A 195 28.67 -9.96 8.92
CA LYS A 195 28.17 -11.30 9.23
C LYS A 195 26.65 -11.38 9.01
N PRO A 196 26.04 -12.57 8.95
CA PRO A 196 24.57 -12.70 8.89
C PRO A 196 23.88 -11.88 9.99
N PHE A 197 22.85 -11.10 9.63
CA PHE A 197 22.17 -10.21 10.56
C PHE A 197 21.31 -10.96 11.58
N LEU A 198 20.60 -11.98 11.12
CA LEU A 198 19.81 -12.88 11.96
C LEU A 198 20.72 -13.91 12.64
N LYS A 199 20.28 -14.51 13.75
CA LYS A 199 21.12 -15.30 14.68
C LYS A 199 22.21 -14.44 15.34
N GLY A 200 21.78 -13.31 15.92
CA GLY A 200 22.66 -12.44 16.70
C GLY A 200 23.29 -13.14 17.92
N PRO A 201 24.32 -12.54 18.54
CA PRO A 201 24.94 -13.03 19.76
C PRO A 201 23.92 -13.31 20.87
N LYS A 202 24.27 -14.23 21.78
CA LYS A 202 23.42 -14.58 22.92
C LYS A 202 23.08 -13.33 23.74
N GLY A 203 21.78 -13.11 23.94
CA GLY A 203 21.28 -11.96 24.70
C GLY A 203 21.08 -10.69 23.87
N GLU A 204 21.40 -10.67 22.57
CA GLU A 204 21.07 -9.57 21.66
C GLU A 204 19.81 -9.90 20.85
N LEU A 205 18.92 -8.93 20.67
CA LEU A 205 17.71 -9.06 19.86
C LEU A 205 17.95 -8.54 18.44
N ARG A 206 17.56 -9.31 17.41
CA ARG A 206 17.69 -8.92 16.00
C ARG A 206 16.31 -8.93 15.36
N LEU A 207 15.84 -7.77 14.89
CA LEU A 207 14.49 -7.60 14.37
C LEU A 207 14.49 -7.14 12.90
N LEU A 208 13.49 -7.60 12.16
CA LEU A 208 13.16 -7.09 10.83
C LEU A 208 11.78 -6.43 10.88
N PHE A 209 11.68 -5.22 10.36
CA PHE A 209 10.42 -4.48 10.25
C PHE A 209 10.06 -4.28 8.79
N GLY A 210 8.85 -4.70 8.39
CA GLY A 210 8.27 -4.30 7.12
C GLY A 210 7.79 -2.85 7.16
N PHE A 211 8.06 -2.09 6.10
CA PHE A 211 7.63 -0.70 5.97
C PHE A 211 6.35 -0.62 5.12
N ALA A 212 5.19 -0.51 5.77
CA ALA A 212 3.91 -0.37 5.09
C ALA A 212 3.51 1.11 4.93
N VAL A 213 3.16 1.53 3.71
CA VAL A 213 2.71 2.90 3.41
C VAL A 213 1.51 2.86 2.50
N ASP A 214 0.45 3.58 2.87
CA ASP A 214 -0.77 3.66 2.09
C ASP A 214 -1.49 5.00 2.33
N GLY A 215 -2.22 5.45 1.31
CA GLY A 215 -3.05 6.65 1.36
C GLY A 215 -4.52 6.29 1.60
N PHE A 216 -5.14 6.91 2.59
CA PHE A 216 -6.56 6.68 2.87
C PHE A 216 -7.32 8.00 3.04
N ASN A 217 -8.61 7.97 2.70
CA ASN A 217 -9.51 9.07 3.00
C ASN A 217 -10.05 8.89 4.44
N PRO A 218 -9.83 9.84 5.36
CA PRO A 218 -10.21 9.69 6.75
C PRO A 218 -11.71 9.91 7.03
N PHE A 219 -12.51 10.32 6.04
CA PHE A 219 -13.93 10.66 6.23
C PHE A 219 -14.90 9.55 5.84
N HIS A 220 -14.42 8.41 5.35
CA HIS A 220 -15.26 7.27 4.98
C HIS A 220 -15.18 6.16 6.01
N ASN A 221 -16.27 5.91 6.74
CA ASN A 221 -16.34 4.89 7.79
C ASN A 221 -16.70 3.53 7.20
N LYS A 222 -15.90 2.50 7.52
CA LYS A 222 -16.24 1.08 7.30
C LYS A 222 -15.50 0.21 8.31
N GLU A 223 -16.26 -0.70 8.94
CA GLU A 223 -15.80 -1.56 10.03
C GLU A 223 -14.58 -2.47 9.68
N ALA A 224 -13.69 -2.64 10.67
CA ALA A 224 -12.39 -3.30 10.52
C ALA A 224 -12.07 -4.40 11.54
N LYS A 225 -11.02 -5.20 11.25
CA LYS A 225 -10.51 -6.28 12.13
C LYS A 225 -9.09 -6.01 12.61
N GLN A 226 -8.70 -6.65 13.72
CA GLN A 226 -7.46 -6.37 14.47
C GLN A 226 -6.18 -6.94 13.82
N VAL A 227 -5.05 -6.23 13.99
CA VAL A 227 -3.70 -6.58 13.46
C VAL A 227 -2.60 -6.13 14.44
N ASN A 228 -1.48 -6.86 14.53
CA ASN A 228 -0.29 -6.46 15.32
C ASN A 228 0.61 -5.54 14.46
N MET A 229 0.47 -4.22 14.60
CA MET A 229 1.25 -3.23 13.83
C MET A 229 1.72 -2.07 14.72
N CYS A 230 2.93 -1.55 14.43
CA CYS A 230 3.41 -0.29 14.99
C CYS A 230 2.94 0.86 14.08
N HIS A 231 2.07 1.73 14.59
CA HIS A 231 1.67 2.94 13.86
C HIS A 231 2.66 4.05 14.18
N ILE A 232 3.49 4.44 13.20
CA ILE A 232 4.58 5.40 13.42
C ILE A 232 4.12 6.86 13.27
N GLY A 233 3.14 7.12 12.40
CA GLY A 233 2.53 8.44 12.23
C GLY A 233 1.56 8.49 11.06
N THR A 234 0.72 9.53 11.03
CA THR A 234 -0.15 9.86 9.89
C THR A 234 0.30 11.20 9.31
N ALA A 235 0.65 11.23 8.03
CA ALA A 235 1.03 12.47 7.36
C ALA A 235 -0.23 13.31 7.05
N PRO A 236 -0.29 14.57 7.50
CA PRO A 236 -1.41 15.46 7.22
C PRO A 236 -1.41 15.93 5.75
N THR A 237 -2.13 15.23 4.88
CA THR A 237 -2.18 15.56 3.44
C THR A 237 -3.62 15.73 2.95
N PRO A 238 -4.05 16.93 2.50
CA PRO A 238 -5.40 17.12 1.96
C PRO A 238 -5.58 16.50 0.56
N ASN A 239 -4.49 16.20 -0.15
CA ASN A 239 -4.45 15.55 -1.47
C ASN A 239 -3.40 14.43 -1.47
N SER A 240 -3.48 13.51 -2.44
CA SER A 240 -2.45 12.48 -2.64
C SER A 240 -1.05 13.13 -2.68
N PRO A 241 -0.06 12.62 -1.93
CA PRO A 241 1.21 13.29 -1.79
C PRO A 241 1.92 13.44 -3.14
N THR A 242 2.37 14.65 -3.43
CA THR A 242 3.24 14.90 -4.57
C THR A 242 4.61 14.27 -4.26
N VAL A 243 5.17 13.53 -5.22
CA VAL A 243 6.38 12.74 -4.99
C VAL A 243 7.55 13.63 -4.52
N GLY A 244 8.22 13.21 -3.42
CA GLY A 244 9.31 13.93 -2.77
C GLY A 244 8.92 14.67 -1.48
N ARG A 245 7.64 14.99 -1.29
CA ARG A 245 7.17 15.68 -0.07
C ARG A 245 7.06 14.80 1.17
N LEU A 246 7.11 13.48 1.01
CA LEU A 246 7.10 12.55 2.15
C LEU A 246 8.46 12.44 2.86
N ASN A 247 9.54 12.96 2.26
CA ASN A 247 10.89 12.83 2.77
C ASN A 247 11.06 13.29 4.23
N PRO A 248 10.50 14.42 4.70
CA PRO A 248 10.63 14.80 6.11
C PRO A 248 10.09 13.76 7.09
N PHE A 249 8.99 13.08 6.75
CA PHE A 249 8.42 12.01 7.58
C PHE A 249 9.24 10.73 7.52
N THR A 250 9.66 10.34 6.30
CA THR A 250 10.52 9.16 6.08
C THR A 250 11.87 9.33 6.78
N ALA A 251 12.42 10.55 6.84
CA ALA A 251 13.68 10.85 7.51
C ALA A 251 13.62 10.55 9.02
N LEU A 252 12.49 10.82 9.69
CA LEU A 252 12.33 10.45 11.11
C LEU A 252 12.35 8.93 11.32
N ILE A 253 11.71 8.18 10.42
CA ILE A 253 11.74 6.71 10.45
C ILE A 253 13.17 6.21 10.23
N VAL A 254 13.88 6.77 9.26
CA VAL A 254 15.27 6.42 8.97
C VAL A 254 16.18 6.71 10.16
N GLN A 255 16.02 7.85 10.83
CA GLN A 255 16.77 8.17 12.05
C GLN A 255 16.55 7.14 13.16
N ASP A 256 15.31 6.72 13.41
CA ASP A 256 15.02 5.64 14.36
C ASP A 256 15.79 4.37 13.97
N PHE A 257 15.76 3.95 12.70
CA PHE A 257 16.44 2.74 12.25
C PHE A 257 17.97 2.84 12.17
N LEU A 258 18.54 4.04 12.01
CA LEU A 258 19.97 4.26 12.13
C LEU A 258 20.44 4.04 13.58
N GLU A 259 19.68 4.52 14.58
CA GLU A 259 19.97 4.21 16.01
C GLU A 259 19.93 2.69 16.27
N PHE A 260 18.96 1.98 15.68
CA PHE A 260 18.85 0.53 15.80
C PHE A 260 19.88 -0.26 14.99
N TRP A 261 20.49 0.32 13.96
CA TRP A 261 21.42 -0.39 13.09
C TRP A 261 22.79 -0.54 13.75
N ASP A 262 23.40 0.57 14.17
CA ASP A 262 24.72 0.57 14.80
C ASP A 262 24.94 1.84 15.65
N PRO A 263 25.22 1.73 16.97
CA PRO A 263 25.54 0.51 17.73
C PRO A 263 24.33 -0.37 18.07
N GLY A 264 23.10 0.09 17.85
CA GLY A 264 21.87 -0.56 18.34
C GLY A 264 21.36 0.06 19.65
N VAL A 265 20.13 -0.28 20.05
CA VAL A 265 19.45 0.30 21.22
C VAL A 265 19.54 -0.64 22.42
N PHE A 266 20.09 -0.17 23.54
CA PHE A 266 20.12 -0.93 24.78
C PHE A 266 18.91 -0.62 25.66
N PHE A 267 18.07 -1.62 25.90
CA PHE A 267 16.99 -1.54 26.88
C PHE A 267 17.52 -1.94 28.24
N THR A 268 17.48 -1.03 29.22
CA THR A 268 18.02 -1.28 30.57
C THR A 268 17.29 -2.38 31.33
N ARG A 269 16.05 -2.70 30.94
CA ARG A 269 15.27 -3.82 31.47
C ARG A 269 14.18 -4.22 30.48
N THR A 270 14.07 -5.52 30.23
CA THR A 270 12.92 -6.14 29.52
C THR A 270 12.23 -7.16 30.44
N HIS A 271 11.17 -7.81 29.96
CA HIS A 271 10.47 -8.82 30.75
C HIS A 271 11.37 -10.02 31.09
N LYS A 272 12.03 -10.57 30.07
CA LYS A 272 12.90 -11.75 30.14
C LYS A 272 14.30 -11.40 30.66
N TYR A 273 14.84 -10.23 30.29
CA TYR A 273 16.20 -9.82 30.67
C TYR A 273 16.18 -8.65 31.67
N ARG A 274 16.25 -8.98 32.96
CA ARG A 274 16.21 -7.99 34.06
C ARG A 274 17.39 -7.03 34.07
N GLN A 275 18.55 -7.46 33.57
CA GLN A 275 19.76 -6.65 33.44
C GLN A 275 19.82 -5.87 32.12
N GLY A 276 18.76 -5.97 31.31
CA GLY A 276 18.67 -5.34 30.01
C GLY A 276 19.15 -6.21 28.86
N ARG A 277 18.89 -5.71 27.65
CA ARG A 277 19.13 -6.40 26.38
C ARG A 277 19.35 -5.36 25.29
N GLN A 278 20.36 -5.59 24.46
CA GLN A 278 20.58 -4.82 23.23
C GLN A 278 19.63 -5.32 22.13
N ALA A 279 19.09 -4.40 21.35
CA ALA A 279 18.28 -4.69 20.18
C ALA A 279 18.85 -3.97 18.96
N LYS A 280 19.01 -4.72 17.86
CA LYS A 280 19.25 -4.16 16.54
C LYS A 280 18.08 -4.47 15.61
N ALA A 281 17.83 -3.56 14.67
CA ALA A 281 16.73 -3.72 13.73
C ALA A 281 17.09 -3.27 12.30
N MET A 282 16.45 -3.89 11.31
CA MET A 282 16.47 -3.44 9.92
C MET A 282 15.05 -3.16 9.43
N LEU A 283 14.91 -2.17 8.55
CA LEU A 283 13.66 -1.83 7.88
C LEU A 283 13.64 -2.42 6.47
N ILE A 284 13.05 -3.60 6.30
CA ILE A 284 12.79 -4.24 5.00
C ILE A 284 11.62 -5.24 5.12
N PRO A 285 10.87 -5.50 4.03
CA PRO A 285 10.81 -4.73 2.80
C PRO A 285 9.83 -3.54 2.92
N ALA A 286 9.84 -2.61 1.95
CA ALA A 286 8.74 -1.67 1.75
C ALA A 286 7.59 -2.35 0.98
N ILE A 287 6.39 -2.24 1.54
CA ILE A 287 5.17 -2.86 1.03
C ILE A 287 4.12 -1.75 0.91
N ALA A 288 3.78 -1.41 -0.32
CA ALA A 288 2.91 -0.27 -0.61
C ALA A 288 2.21 -0.48 -1.95
N ASP A 289 1.15 0.27 -2.20
CA ASP A 289 0.64 0.41 -3.56
C ASP A 289 1.68 1.13 -4.44
N MET A 290 1.51 1.07 -5.76
CA MET A 290 2.47 1.66 -6.70
C MET A 290 2.72 3.15 -6.44
N LEU A 291 1.69 3.92 -6.07
CA LEU A 291 1.84 5.36 -5.87
C LEU A 291 2.66 5.67 -4.61
N ALA A 292 2.33 5.03 -3.50
CA ALA A 292 3.05 5.16 -2.24
C ALA A 292 4.48 4.61 -2.34
N ALA A 293 4.67 3.46 -3.00
CA ALA A 293 5.99 2.88 -3.26
C ALA A 293 6.90 3.86 -4.01
N HIS A 294 6.41 4.47 -5.08
CA HIS A 294 7.18 5.47 -5.82
C HIS A 294 7.46 6.71 -4.98
N ALA A 295 6.46 7.16 -4.21
CA ALA A 295 6.57 8.35 -3.39
C ALA A 295 7.63 8.22 -2.28
N VAL A 296 7.65 7.09 -1.56
CA VAL A 296 8.58 6.89 -0.43
C VAL A 296 9.95 6.40 -0.85
N ALA A 297 10.07 5.65 -1.95
CA ALA A 297 11.35 5.14 -2.44
C ALA A 297 12.03 6.07 -3.46
N GLY A 298 11.41 7.22 -3.79
CA GLY A 298 12.01 8.22 -4.66
C GLY A 298 11.92 7.90 -6.15
N PHE A 299 11.03 7.03 -6.60
CA PHE A 299 10.81 6.82 -8.04
C PHE A 299 9.90 7.90 -8.63
N THR A 300 10.03 8.19 -9.92
CA THR A 300 9.12 9.12 -10.61
C THR A 300 7.72 8.56 -10.78
N SER A 301 6.75 9.40 -11.16
CA SER A 301 5.35 8.98 -11.34
C SER A 301 5.24 7.74 -12.23
N HIS A 302 4.25 6.89 -11.98
CA HIS A 302 3.86 5.78 -12.84
C HIS A 302 3.51 6.21 -14.29
N THR A 303 3.31 7.51 -14.54
CA THR A 303 3.09 8.10 -15.87
C THR A 303 4.35 8.68 -16.53
N SER A 304 5.49 8.65 -15.84
CA SER A 304 6.77 9.18 -16.35
C SER A 304 7.40 8.25 -17.40
N THR A 305 8.41 8.74 -18.13
CA THR A 305 9.15 7.94 -19.10
C THR A 305 9.68 6.65 -18.48
N TYR A 306 10.35 6.75 -17.33
CA TYR A 306 10.87 5.60 -16.58
C TYR A 306 10.00 5.34 -15.36
N PHE A 307 8.88 4.67 -15.59
CA PHE A 307 7.84 4.46 -14.59
C PHE A 307 8.10 3.24 -13.69
N CYS A 308 8.87 2.24 -14.12
CA CYS A 308 9.02 1.01 -13.35
C CYS A 308 10.05 1.16 -12.20
N VAL A 309 9.77 0.53 -11.05
CA VAL A 309 10.69 0.44 -9.90
C VAL A 309 11.78 -0.62 -10.09
N GLY A 310 11.50 -1.67 -10.86
CA GLY A 310 12.41 -2.81 -11.07
C GLY A 310 13.32 -2.67 -12.29
N CYS A 311 12.81 -2.10 -13.39
CA CYS A 311 13.53 -2.00 -14.66
C CYS A 311 13.54 -0.56 -15.23
N ARG A 312 14.32 -0.37 -16.30
CA ARG A 312 14.46 0.90 -17.04
C ARG A 312 13.71 0.90 -18.38
N ILE A 313 12.70 0.04 -18.55
CA ILE A 313 11.84 0.14 -19.72
C ILE A 313 11.23 1.54 -19.77
N ASP A 314 11.16 2.11 -20.97
CA ASP A 314 10.46 3.37 -21.13
C ASP A 314 8.97 3.13 -21.40
N MET A 315 8.16 4.14 -21.08
CA MET A 315 6.72 4.12 -21.29
C MET A 315 6.31 3.92 -22.76
N ALA A 316 7.18 4.22 -23.73
CA ALA A 316 6.89 3.99 -25.14
C ALA A 316 7.06 2.51 -25.53
N HIS A 317 7.87 1.76 -24.78
CA HIS A 317 8.11 0.33 -24.96
C HIS A 317 7.41 -0.54 -23.90
N ILE A 318 6.37 -0.03 -23.23
CA ILE A 318 5.60 -0.79 -22.21
C ILE A 318 4.99 -2.10 -22.74
N GLU A 319 4.91 -2.27 -24.06
CA GLU A 319 4.39 -3.46 -24.75
C GLU A 319 5.47 -4.51 -25.07
N GLU A 320 6.72 -4.28 -24.67
CA GLU A 320 7.74 -5.33 -24.72
C GLU A 320 7.56 -6.26 -23.52
N PHE A 321 6.99 -7.44 -23.77
CA PHE A 321 6.69 -8.44 -22.74
C PHE A 321 7.82 -9.45 -22.54
N ASP A 322 8.84 -9.47 -23.41
CA ASP A 322 10.02 -10.31 -23.19
C ASP A 322 10.94 -9.67 -22.15
N HIS A 323 10.87 -10.20 -20.92
CA HIS A 323 11.64 -9.71 -19.78
C HIS A 323 13.14 -9.80 -19.99
N THR A 324 13.61 -10.70 -20.86
CA THR A 324 15.04 -10.88 -21.10
C THR A 324 15.66 -9.65 -21.77
N LYS A 325 14.84 -8.85 -22.47
CA LYS A 325 15.24 -7.60 -23.12
C LYS A 325 15.19 -6.40 -22.19
N TRP A 326 14.63 -6.54 -20.99
CA TRP A 326 14.50 -5.42 -20.07
C TRP A 326 15.83 -5.15 -19.38
N CYS A 327 16.21 -3.88 -19.34
CA CYS A 327 17.37 -3.44 -18.57
C CYS A 327 16.97 -3.32 -17.09
N PRO A 328 17.50 -4.16 -16.17
CA PRO A 328 17.20 -4.04 -14.75
C PRO A 328 17.82 -2.77 -14.18
N ARG A 329 17.22 -2.18 -13.15
CA ARG A 329 17.86 -1.07 -12.43
C ARG A 329 18.97 -1.60 -11.53
N SER A 330 20.14 -0.97 -11.56
CA SER A 330 21.19 -1.25 -10.59
C SER A 330 21.09 -0.33 -9.37
N HIS A 331 21.49 -0.84 -8.20
CA HIS A 331 21.55 -0.03 -6.97
C HIS A 331 22.58 1.11 -7.10
N ALA A 332 23.75 0.85 -7.70
CA ALA A 332 24.79 1.86 -7.89
C ALA A 332 24.30 3.06 -8.72
N GLN A 333 23.69 2.80 -9.89
CA GLN A 333 23.12 3.87 -10.70
C GLN A 333 21.95 4.57 -10.01
N HIS A 334 21.13 3.84 -9.24
CA HIS A 334 20.05 4.45 -8.47
C HIS A 334 20.60 5.46 -7.44
N MET A 335 21.66 5.08 -6.71
CA MET A 335 22.34 5.95 -5.75
C MET A 335 22.93 7.18 -6.42
N GLU A 336 23.67 7.00 -7.51
CA GLU A 336 24.27 8.08 -8.29
C GLU A 336 23.21 9.10 -8.73
N HIS A 337 22.13 8.65 -9.37
CA HIS A 337 21.07 9.53 -9.84
C HIS A 337 20.31 10.23 -8.70
N ALA A 338 20.07 9.53 -7.58
CA ALA A 338 19.38 10.08 -6.43
C ALA A 338 20.22 11.16 -5.72
N LEU A 339 21.54 10.96 -5.61
CA LEU A 339 22.46 11.94 -5.04
C LEU A 339 22.65 13.14 -5.96
N ALA A 340 22.77 12.92 -7.27
CA ALA A 340 22.79 14.02 -8.24
C ALA A 340 21.52 14.88 -8.13
N TRP A 341 20.35 14.24 -7.98
CA TRP A 341 19.09 14.95 -7.73
C TRP A 341 19.11 15.72 -6.40
N LYS A 342 19.62 15.12 -5.31
CA LYS A 342 19.71 15.78 -3.99
C LYS A 342 20.59 17.03 -4.05
N ASN A 343 21.71 16.93 -4.75
CA ASN A 343 22.76 17.94 -4.80
C ASN A 343 22.53 19.01 -5.90
N ALA A 344 21.51 18.84 -6.73
CA ALA A 344 21.15 19.81 -7.77
C ALA A 344 20.82 21.19 -7.17
N GLU A 345 21.27 22.24 -7.85
CA GLU A 345 21.23 23.61 -7.30
C GLU A 345 19.82 24.20 -7.36
N THR A 346 19.02 23.79 -8.33
CA THR A 346 17.69 24.38 -8.60
C THR A 346 16.59 23.32 -8.70
N VAL A 347 15.35 23.70 -8.37
CA VAL A 347 14.15 22.86 -8.58
C VAL A 347 14.04 22.41 -10.03
N LYS A 348 14.37 23.31 -10.97
CA LYS A 348 14.33 23.02 -12.41
C LYS A 348 15.33 21.95 -12.82
N GLU A 349 16.52 21.96 -12.24
CA GLU A 349 17.53 20.92 -12.46
C GLU A 349 17.10 19.60 -11.84
N GLN A 350 16.54 19.62 -10.62
CA GLN A 350 15.92 18.45 -9.99
C GLN A 350 14.83 17.83 -10.87
N GLU A 351 13.95 18.63 -11.45
CA GLU A 351 12.91 18.16 -12.37
C GLU A 351 13.52 17.54 -13.64
N LYS A 352 14.55 18.18 -14.22
CA LYS A 352 15.28 17.66 -15.38
C LYS A 352 15.92 16.30 -15.09
N LEU A 353 16.63 16.18 -13.96
CA LEU A 353 17.28 14.93 -13.54
C LEU A 353 16.26 13.83 -13.24
N ALA A 354 15.16 14.17 -12.56
CA ALA A 354 14.08 13.22 -12.30
C ALA A 354 13.46 12.72 -13.61
N GLN A 355 13.19 13.60 -14.56
CA GLN A 355 12.65 13.23 -15.86
C GLN A 355 13.62 12.35 -16.68
N ALA A 356 14.92 12.64 -16.63
CA ALA A 356 15.95 11.91 -17.35
C ALA A 356 16.25 10.53 -16.75
N ASN A 357 16.21 10.39 -15.42
CA ASN A 357 16.70 9.20 -14.73
C ASN A 357 15.59 8.33 -14.09
N GLY A 358 14.39 8.92 -13.92
CA GLY A 358 13.25 8.28 -13.27
C GLY A 358 13.39 8.14 -11.74
N VAL A 359 14.29 8.90 -11.12
CA VAL A 359 14.66 8.78 -9.71
C VAL A 359 14.82 10.17 -9.08
N ARG A 360 14.49 10.26 -7.80
CA ARG A 360 14.67 11.37 -6.87
C ARG A 360 15.31 10.85 -5.59
N TYR A 361 15.78 11.75 -4.75
CA TYR A 361 16.27 11.37 -3.43
C TYR A 361 15.16 10.88 -2.51
N SER A 362 15.45 9.79 -1.77
CA SER A 362 14.66 9.34 -0.63
C SER A 362 15.59 9.15 0.58
N PRO A 363 15.20 9.56 1.80
CA PRO A 363 15.96 9.30 3.02
C PRO A 363 16.22 7.82 3.27
N LEU A 364 15.44 6.90 2.71
CA LEU A 364 15.69 5.45 2.84
C LEU A 364 17.09 5.06 2.35
N LEU A 365 17.67 5.83 1.42
CA LEU A 365 19.02 5.60 0.91
C LEU A 365 20.12 5.91 1.95
N GLU A 366 19.80 6.54 3.08
CA GLU A 366 20.73 6.75 4.20
C GLU A 366 20.89 5.47 5.04
N LEU A 367 19.97 4.51 4.95
CA LEU A 367 20.11 3.22 5.63
C LEU A 367 21.18 2.38 4.90
N PRO A 368 22.29 1.97 5.57
CA PRO A 368 23.43 1.34 4.90
C PRO A 368 23.12 0.03 4.17
N TYR A 369 22.07 -0.67 4.59
CA TYR A 369 21.63 -1.93 4.02
C TYR A 369 20.59 -1.76 2.91
N TRP A 370 19.98 -0.58 2.74
CA TRP A 370 18.80 -0.40 1.91
C TRP A 370 19.11 -0.40 0.41
N LYS A 371 18.39 -1.26 -0.33
CA LYS A 371 18.48 -1.37 -1.79
C LYS A 371 17.11 -1.14 -2.40
N ALA A 372 16.80 0.10 -2.80
CA ALA A 372 15.48 0.51 -3.28
C ALA A 372 14.87 -0.43 -4.33
N VAL A 373 15.62 -0.78 -5.38
CA VAL A 373 15.17 -1.66 -6.47
C VAL A 373 14.79 -3.07 -5.96
N ARG A 374 15.47 -3.57 -4.93
CA ARG A 374 15.27 -4.92 -4.38
C ARG A 374 14.20 -4.96 -3.28
N TYR A 375 14.14 -3.92 -2.46
CA TYR A 375 13.35 -3.92 -1.21
C TYR A 375 12.02 -3.18 -1.33
N VAL A 376 11.72 -2.56 -2.47
CA VAL A 376 10.39 -2.04 -2.79
C VAL A 376 9.62 -3.11 -3.56
N LEU A 377 8.69 -3.77 -2.88
CA LEU A 377 7.99 -4.91 -3.47
C LEU A 377 6.78 -4.45 -4.29
N VAL A 378 6.52 -5.20 -5.36
CA VAL A 378 5.23 -5.17 -6.05
C VAL A 378 4.27 -6.06 -5.28
N GLU A 379 3.29 -5.42 -4.64
CA GLU A 379 2.32 -6.11 -3.80
C GLU A 379 1.18 -6.70 -4.64
N ALA A 380 0.93 -8.00 -4.45
CA ALA A 380 0.07 -8.80 -5.33
C ALA A 380 -1.40 -8.39 -5.27
N MET A 381 -1.95 -8.02 -4.10
CA MET A 381 -3.35 -7.59 -4.01
C MET A 381 -3.57 -6.27 -4.76
N HIS A 382 -2.66 -5.29 -4.61
CA HIS A 382 -2.76 -4.03 -5.33
C HIS A 382 -2.57 -4.21 -6.83
N ALA A 383 -1.60 -5.00 -7.26
CA ALA A 383 -1.32 -5.19 -8.68
C ALA A 383 -2.37 -6.10 -9.35
N LEU A 384 -2.59 -7.31 -8.81
CA LEU A 384 -3.48 -8.31 -9.40
C LEU A 384 -4.94 -8.02 -9.06
N ASP A 385 -5.31 -8.09 -7.77
CA ASP A 385 -6.72 -8.11 -7.36
C ASP A 385 -7.46 -6.78 -7.58
N LEU A 386 -6.79 -5.65 -7.29
CA LEU A 386 -7.38 -4.32 -7.36
C LEU A 386 -7.26 -3.65 -8.73
N ARG A 387 -6.23 -3.98 -9.51
CA ARG A 387 -5.96 -3.32 -10.80
C ARG A 387 -6.19 -4.27 -11.97
N ILE A 388 -5.47 -5.38 -12.05
CA ILE A 388 -5.54 -6.25 -13.23
C ILE A 388 -6.90 -6.96 -13.34
N ILE A 389 -7.43 -7.52 -12.25
CA ILE A 389 -8.78 -8.14 -12.28
C ILE A 389 -9.85 -7.09 -12.62
N ASP A 390 -9.80 -5.91 -12.00
CA ASP A 390 -10.79 -4.86 -12.26
C ASP A 390 -10.72 -4.38 -13.72
N HIS A 391 -9.51 -4.20 -14.26
CA HIS A 391 -9.28 -3.89 -15.68
C HIS A 391 -9.79 -5.02 -16.60
N HIS A 392 -9.49 -6.27 -16.28
CA HIS A 392 -9.93 -7.41 -17.06
C HIS A 392 -11.46 -7.48 -17.13
N LEU A 393 -12.13 -7.40 -15.97
CA LEU A 393 -13.59 -7.46 -15.89
C LEU A 393 -14.26 -6.27 -16.58
N ARG A 394 -13.75 -5.05 -16.37
CA ARG A 394 -14.43 -3.83 -16.81
C ARG A 394 -14.05 -3.41 -18.21
N ASP A 395 -12.79 -3.53 -18.60
CA ASP A 395 -12.27 -2.93 -19.83
C ASP A 395 -12.04 -3.96 -20.93
N LEU A 396 -11.64 -5.19 -20.59
CA LEU A 396 -11.46 -6.27 -21.56
C LEU A 396 -12.79 -7.01 -21.78
N PHE A 397 -13.35 -7.54 -20.70
CA PHE A 397 -14.55 -8.38 -20.76
C PHE A 397 -15.84 -7.58 -20.84
N GLN A 398 -15.86 -6.35 -20.34
CA GLN A 398 -16.97 -5.40 -20.42
C GLN A 398 -18.31 -5.96 -19.90
N ILE A 399 -18.71 -5.52 -18.70
CA ILE A 399 -20.03 -5.91 -18.15
C ILE A 399 -21.13 -5.08 -18.83
N ASP A 400 -22.05 -5.75 -19.53
CA ASP A 400 -23.24 -5.16 -20.15
C ASP A 400 -24.47 -6.01 -19.80
N LEU A 401 -25.48 -5.40 -19.21
CA LEU A 401 -26.71 -6.08 -18.81
C LEU A 401 -27.88 -5.81 -19.76
N GLU A 402 -27.67 -5.01 -20.79
CA GLU A 402 -28.64 -4.61 -21.80
C GLU A 402 -28.51 -5.49 -23.05
N HIS A 403 -27.29 -5.81 -23.47
CA HIS A 403 -27.00 -6.64 -24.65
C HIS A 403 -26.49 -8.04 -24.30
N ASN A 404 -26.69 -9.01 -25.20
CA ASN A 404 -26.12 -10.36 -25.04
C ASN A 404 -24.61 -10.36 -25.28
N GLY A 405 -23.96 -11.42 -24.79
CA GLY A 405 -22.52 -11.60 -24.83
C GLY A 405 -22.00 -11.88 -26.24
N GLY A 406 -20.93 -11.18 -26.62
CA GLY A 406 -20.16 -11.38 -27.82
C GLY A 406 -18.79 -12.02 -27.54
N ASP A 407 -17.83 -11.76 -28.41
CA ASP A 407 -16.45 -12.25 -28.34
C ASP A 407 -15.42 -11.16 -27.95
N GLY A 408 -15.90 -9.98 -27.52
CA GLY A 408 -15.06 -8.86 -27.11
C GLY A 408 -14.31 -8.17 -28.25
N SER A 409 -14.72 -8.35 -29.51
CA SER A 409 -14.09 -7.69 -30.66
C SER A 409 -14.54 -6.24 -30.88
N GLU A 410 -15.50 -5.74 -30.10
CA GLU A 410 -16.11 -4.43 -30.32
C GLU A 410 -15.44 -3.34 -29.46
N PRO A 411 -14.83 -2.30 -30.08
CA PRO A 411 -14.15 -1.26 -29.33
C PRO A 411 -15.13 -0.35 -28.58
N ARG A 412 -14.79 0.00 -27.33
CA ARG A 412 -15.47 1.08 -26.59
C ARG A 412 -15.29 2.46 -27.23
N VAL A 413 -14.18 2.67 -27.94
CA VAL A 413 -13.84 3.97 -28.52
C VAL A 413 -14.28 4.00 -29.97
N PRO A 414 -15.06 5.01 -30.40
CA PRO A 414 -15.45 5.15 -31.79
C PRO A 414 -14.23 5.24 -32.69
N ARG A 415 -14.25 4.51 -33.82
CA ARG A 415 -13.20 4.57 -34.82
C ARG A 415 -13.05 6.00 -35.34
N PRO A 416 -11.82 6.54 -35.44
CA PRO A 416 -11.62 7.87 -35.99
C PRO A 416 -11.96 7.90 -37.48
N SER A 417 -12.42 9.05 -37.99
CA SER A 417 -12.70 9.26 -39.42
C SER A 417 -11.48 8.90 -40.28
N ARG A 418 -11.67 8.07 -41.33
CA ARG A 418 -10.60 7.64 -42.23
C ARG A 418 -10.07 8.81 -43.08
N PRO A 419 -8.76 9.09 -43.09
CA PRO A 419 -8.13 10.01 -44.04
C PRO A 419 -8.17 9.46 -45.48
N SER A 420 -7.81 10.27 -46.49
CA SER A 420 -7.71 9.76 -47.87
C SER A 420 -6.67 8.65 -48.00
N ASP A 421 -6.93 7.67 -48.85
CA ASP A 421 -6.01 6.54 -49.06
C ASP A 421 -4.65 7.01 -49.58
N THR A 422 -4.61 8.08 -50.39
CA THR A 422 -3.35 8.75 -50.81
C THR A 422 -2.52 9.21 -49.62
N ARG A 423 -3.16 9.72 -48.56
CA ARG A 423 -2.47 10.17 -47.35
C ARG A 423 -1.96 8.99 -46.53
N ILE A 424 -2.73 7.91 -46.45
CA ILE A 424 -2.34 6.66 -45.77
C ILE A 424 -1.11 6.07 -46.48
N ALA A 425 -1.18 5.91 -47.80
CA ALA A 425 -0.08 5.40 -48.64
C ALA A 425 1.19 6.25 -48.49
N ARG A 426 1.07 7.59 -48.60
CA ARG A 426 2.23 8.47 -48.47
C ARG A 426 2.88 8.38 -47.09
N VAL A 427 2.10 8.23 -46.01
CA VAL A 427 2.67 8.06 -44.68
C VAL A 427 3.41 6.73 -44.57
N LEU A 428 2.88 5.64 -45.14
CA LEU A 428 3.55 4.33 -45.15
C LEU A 428 4.85 4.34 -45.97
N GLU A 429 4.87 5.02 -47.13
CA GLU A 429 6.09 5.22 -47.92
C GLU A 429 7.20 5.90 -47.12
N LEU A 430 6.89 6.88 -46.25
CA LEU A 430 7.90 7.53 -45.41
C LEU A 430 8.56 6.56 -44.42
N PHE A 431 7.83 5.55 -43.94
CA PHE A 431 8.43 4.52 -43.08
C PHE A 431 9.40 3.63 -43.84
N VAL A 432 9.14 3.39 -45.14
CA VAL A 432 10.04 2.65 -46.02
C VAL A 432 11.25 3.51 -46.40
N GLU A 433 11.03 4.78 -46.76
CA GLU A 433 12.06 5.76 -47.14
C GLU A 433 13.08 5.97 -46.01
N TYR A 434 12.61 6.07 -44.77
CA TYR A 434 13.45 6.30 -43.59
C TYR A 434 13.74 5.02 -42.79
N ARG A 435 13.54 3.82 -43.36
CA ARG A 435 13.63 2.53 -42.63
C ARG A 435 14.93 2.39 -41.83
N ASP A 436 16.05 2.74 -42.44
CA ASP A 436 17.39 2.60 -41.87
C ASP A 436 17.88 3.88 -41.15
N ASP A 437 17.03 4.91 -41.08
CA ASP A 437 17.38 6.18 -40.45
C ASP A 437 17.25 6.11 -38.92
N PRO A 438 18.32 6.41 -38.16
CA PRO A 438 18.24 6.41 -36.70
C PRO A 438 17.23 7.44 -36.16
N ASP A 439 16.96 8.53 -36.89
CA ASP A 439 16.07 9.62 -36.52
C ASP A 439 14.66 9.51 -37.17
N ILE A 440 14.32 8.36 -37.73
CA ILE A 440 13.00 8.08 -38.36
C ILE A 440 11.82 8.58 -37.51
N LEU A 441 11.89 8.39 -36.19
CA LEU A 441 10.82 8.76 -35.28
C LEU A 441 10.52 10.27 -35.33
N ASP A 442 11.56 11.10 -35.24
CA ASP A 442 11.44 12.56 -35.23
C ASP A 442 11.07 13.11 -36.62
N LYS A 443 11.59 12.50 -37.69
CA LYS A 443 11.24 12.86 -39.07
C LYS A 443 9.77 12.58 -39.35
N ILE A 444 9.29 11.38 -39.02
CA ILE A 444 7.88 11.00 -39.22
C ILE A 444 6.95 11.83 -38.35
N LEU A 445 7.30 12.11 -37.09
CA LEU A 445 6.50 12.94 -36.19
C LEU A 445 6.29 14.38 -36.70
N LYS A 446 7.31 14.96 -37.33
CA LYS A 446 7.30 16.33 -37.85
C LYS A 446 6.68 16.44 -39.24
N HIS A 447 6.54 15.33 -39.98
CA HIS A 447 6.06 15.37 -41.35
C HIS A 447 4.56 15.77 -41.44
N PRO A 448 4.17 16.71 -42.33
CA PRO A 448 2.81 17.26 -42.39
C PRO A 448 1.70 16.21 -42.65
N TRP A 449 2.04 15.14 -43.36
CA TRP A 449 1.11 14.07 -43.72
C TRP A 449 0.80 13.16 -42.52
N THR A 450 1.67 13.13 -41.51
CA THR A 450 1.59 12.24 -40.34
C THR A 450 0.60 12.77 -39.29
N SER A 451 -0.66 12.39 -39.44
CA SER A 451 -1.70 12.64 -38.43
C SER A 451 -1.95 11.41 -37.55
N PHE A 452 -2.52 11.62 -36.35
CA PHE A 452 -3.00 10.52 -35.50
C PHE A 452 -3.95 9.60 -36.27
N LYS A 453 -4.89 10.17 -37.03
CA LYS A 453 -5.86 9.40 -37.81
C LYS A 453 -5.19 8.52 -38.87
N ALA A 454 -4.19 9.04 -39.58
CA ALA A 454 -3.46 8.27 -40.59
C ALA A 454 -2.71 7.10 -39.94
N LEU A 455 -1.97 7.36 -38.86
CA LEU A 455 -1.24 6.33 -38.12
C LEU A 455 -2.17 5.26 -37.53
N TRP A 456 -3.32 5.66 -37.00
CA TRP A 456 -4.32 4.74 -36.45
C TRP A 456 -4.87 3.81 -37.54
N HIS A 457 -5.24 4.35 -38.71
CA HIS A 457 -5.77 3.55 -39.82
C HIS A 457 -4.69 2.64 -40.42
N ILE A 458 -3.43 3.09 -40.52
CA ILE A 458 -2.32 2.22 -40.93
C ILE A 458 -2.19 1.04 -39.97
N CYS A 459 -2.18 1.29 -38.67
CA CYS A 459 -2.13 0.20 -37.69
C CYS A 459 -3.33 -0.74 -37.81
N HIS A 460 -4.55 -0.20 -37.92
CA HIS A 460 -5.77 -1.00 -38.08
C HIS A 460 -5.70 -1.88 -39.35
N ASP A 461 -5.29 -1.33 -40.49
CA ASP A 461 -5.23 -2.04 -41.77
C ASP A 461 -4.12 -3.10 -41.82
N LEU A 462 -3.03 -2.89 -41.07
CA LEU A 462 -1.94 -3.85 -40.90
C LEU A 462 -2.19 -4.86 -39.77
N ASP A 463 -3.40 -4.87 -39.19
CA ASP A 463 -3.77 -5.69 -38.03
C ASP A 463 -2.82 -5.51 -36.81
N LEU A 464 -2.24 -4.31 -36.70
CA LEU A 464 -1.41 -3.91 -35.58
C LEU A 464 -2.25 -3.35 -34.44
N ARG A 465 -1.61 -3.26 -33.28
CA ARG A 465 -2.22 -2.68 -32.09
C ARG A 465 -2.57 -1.21 -32.29
N ILE A 466 -3.78 -0.83 -31.88
CA ILE A 466 -4.40 0.50 -32.11
C ILE A 466 -4.69 1.28 -30.83
N SER A 467 -4.29 0.72 -29.68
CA SER A 467 -4.43 1.36 -28.38
C SER A 467 -3.62 2.67 -28.27
N GLY A 468 -4.23 3.65 -27.61
CA GLY A 468 -3.58 4.89 -27.19
C GLY A 468 -3.82 6.10 -28.08
N THR A 469 -3.31 7.25 -27.64
CA THR A 469 -3.57 8.56 -28.30
C THR A 469 -2.30 9.26 -28.76
N LYS A 470 -1.13 8.80 -28.31
CA LYS A 470 0.15 9.44 -28.66
C LYS A 470 0.66 8.89 -29.99
N ARG A 471 0.86 9.79 -30.97
CA ARG A 471 1.41 9.47 -32.31
C ARG A 471 2.67 8.61 -32.25
N ARG A 472 3.56 8.89 -31.28
CA ARG A 472 4.82 8.15 -31.08
C ARG A 472 4.62 6.65 -30.94
N TRP A 473 3.55 6.19 -30.30
CA TRP A 473 3.29 4.76 -30.09
C TRP A 473 2.99 4.02 -31.40
N PHE A 474 2.11 4.59 -32.24
CA PHE A 474 1.81 4.05 -33.56
C PHE A 474 3.05 4.00 -34.44
N ILE A 475 3.91 5.03 -34.37
CA ILE A 475 5.15 5.09 -35.14
C ILE A 475 6.11 3.95 -34.72
N VAL A 476 6.28 3.68 -33.43
CA VAL A 476 7.12 2.56 -32.96
C VAL A 476 6.59 1.22 -33.47
N ARG A 477 5.25 1.02 -33.47
CA ARG A 477 4.61 -0.21 -33.98
C ARG A 477 4.81 -0.38 -35.48
N ILE A 478 4.54 0.65 -36.28
CA ILE A 478 4.71 0.61 -37.74
C ILE A 478 6.20 0.43 -38.09
N LYS A 479 7.11 1.12 -37.38
CA LYS A 479 8.56 0.93 -37.56
C LYS A 479 8.95 -0.52 -37.33
N SER A 480 8.54 -1.10 -36.20
CA SER A 480 8.81 -2.51 -35.89
C SER A 480 8.33 -3.43 -37.00
N TRP A 481 7.09 -3.23 -37.47
CA TRP A 481 6.51 -3.99 -38.57
C TRP A 481 7.30 -3.87 -39.88
N VAL A 482 7.65 -2.65 -40.30
CA VAL A 482 8.46 -2.42 -41.52
C VAL A 482 9.84 -3.07 -41.39
N THR A 483 10.44 -3.04 -40.19
CA THR A 483 11.79 -3.59 -39.97
C THR A 483 11.83 -5.12 -39.89
N GLN A 484 10.76 -5.78 -39.42
CA GLN A 484 10.76 -7.20 -39.06
C GLN A 484 10.35 -8.17 -40.18
N GLU A 485 9.99 -7.71 -41.39
CA GLU A 485 9.57 -8.56 -42.53
C GLU A 485 8.68 -9.76 -42.11
N LYS A 486 7.45 -9.48 -41.69
CA LYS A 486 6.40 -10.51 -41.60
C LYS A 486 5.30 -10.25 -42.64
N GLN A 487 5.32 -11.05 -43.70
CA GLN A 487 4.17 -11.34 -44.55
C GLN A 487 3.29 -12.38 -43.87
N GLU A 488 2.04 -12.02 -43.61
CA GLU A 488 0.83 -12.71 -44.09
C GLU A 488 -0.39 -12.00 -43.50
N LEU A 489 -1.19 -11.37 -44.36
CA LEU A 489 -2.53 -10.88 -44.03
C LEU A 489 -3.44 -12.11 -43.96
N LEU A 490 -3.78 -12.56 -42.76
CA LEU A 490 -4.88 -13.50 -42.58
C LEU A 490 -6.19 -12.72 -42.67
N SER A 491 -6.86 -12.86 -43.81
CA SER A 491 -8.27 -12.51 -43.96
C SER A 491 -9.11 -13.56 -43.22
N ASP A 492 -9.71 -13.20 -42.08
CA ASP A 492 -10.78 -14.00 -41.50
C ASP A 492 -12.13 -13.36 -41.84
N ASP A 493 -12.88 -14.06 -42.70
CA ASP A 493 -14.19 -13.67 -43.25
C ASP A 493 -15.36 -14.06 -42.34
N ASN A 494 -15.12 -14.47 -41.09
CA ASN A 494 -16.21 -14.66 -40.14
C ASN A 494 -16.59 -13.33 -39.50
N VAL A 495 -17.79 -12.83 -39.82
CA VAL A 495 -18.42 -11.71 -39.11
C VAL A 495 -18.51 -12.10 -37.63
N PRO A 496 -17.69 -11.49 -36.75
CA PRO A 496 -17.68 -11.88 -35.35
C PRO A 496 -19.02 -11.53 -34.71
N ASN A 497 -19.46 -12.29 -33.72
CA ASN A 497 -20.56 -11.84 -32.85
C ASN A 497 -20.01 -10.73 -31.95
N ARG A 498 -19.95 -9.52 -32.52
CA ARG A 498 -19.33 -8.35 -31.92
C ARG A 498 -20.15 -7.92 -30.70
N GLY A 499 -19.47 -7.78 -29.56
CA GLY A 499 -20.13 -7.31 -28.35
C GLY A 499 -19.33 -7.58 -27.07
N PRO A 500 -19.84 -7.11 -25.92
CA PRO A 500 -19.23 -7.31 -24.61
C PRO A 500 -19.15 -8.80 -24.27
N ILE A 501 -18.06 -9.28 -23.66
CA ILE A 501 -17.95 -10.69 -23.24
C ILE A 501 -18.91 -10.98 -22.09
N LEU A 502 -18.98 -10.08 -21.10
CA LEU A 502 -19.88 -10.21 -19.95
C LEU A 502 -21.22 -9.55 -20.22
N GLY A 503 -21.87 -10.02 -21.30
CA GLY A 503 -23.23 -9.65 -21.67
C GLY A 503 -24.30 -10.26 -20.74
N LYS A 504 -25.56 -9.89 -20.98
CA LYS A 504 -26.73 -10.24 -20.17
C LYS A 504 -26.94 -11.74 -19.98
N ASP A 505 -26.78 -12.53 -21.04
CA ASP A 505 -26.90 -13.99 -21.04
C ASP A 505 -25.77 -14.66 -20.23
N VAL A 506 -24.52 -14.24 -20.46
CA VAL A 506 -23.35 -14.73 -19.71
C VAL A 506 -23.45 -14.37 -18.23
N MET A 507 -23.79 -13.13 -17.90
CA MET A 507 -23.99 -12.69 -16.51
C MET A 507 -25.13 -13.45 -15.82
N SER A 508 -26.22 -13.75 -16.55
CA SER A 508 -27.33 -14.54 -16.02
C SER A 508 -26.90 -15.97 -15.70
N ALA A 509 -26.09 -16.59 -16.55
CA ALA A 509 -25.49 -17.90 -16.31
C ALA A 509 -24.56 -17.87 -15.08
N ILE A 510 -23.68 -16.87 -14.97
CA ILE A 510 -22.77 -16.73 -13.82
C ILE A 510 -23.57 -16.62 -12.53
N TRP A 511 -24.59 -15.77 -12.46
CA TRP A 511 -25.42 -15.65 -11.25
C TRP A 511 -26.18 -16.95 -10.94
N ALA A 512 -26.57 -17.73 -11.96
CA ALA A 512 -27.21 -19.03 -11.77
C ALA A 512 -26.27 -20.06 -11.15
N ASP A 513 -25.03 -20.13 -11.61
CA ASP A 513 -24.04 -21.07 -11.10
C ASP A 513 -23.49 -20.62 -9.74
N MET A 514 -23.35 -19.32 -9.51
CA MET A 514 -23.06 -18.76 -8.17
C MET A 514 -24.09 -19.20 -7.11
N ARG A 515 -25.38 -19.34 -7.47
CA ARG A 515 -26.42 -19.81 -6.54
C ARG A 515 -26.26 -21.28 -6.17
N LYS A 516 -25.59 -22.08 -7.02
CA LYS A 516 -25.33 -23.51 -6.81
C LYS A 516 -23.95 -23.77 -6.19
N THR A 517 -23.03 -22.81 -6.29
CA THR A 517 -21.66 -22.95 -5.81
C THR A 517 -21.61 -22.86 -4.28
N ILE A 518 -21.06 -23.89 -3.63
CA ILE A 518 -20.79 -23.90 -2.19
C ILE A 518 -19.33 -23.51 -1.98
N LEU A 519 -19.10 -22.38 -1.31
CA LEU A 519 -17.76 -21.92 -0.97
C LEU A 519 -17.36 -22.39 0.43
N PRO A 520 -16.10 -22.80 0.65
CA PRO A 520 -15.58 -23.00 2.00
C PRO A 520 -15.73 -21.75 2.85
N SER A 521 -15.87 -21.93 4.17
CA SER A 521 -16.13 -20.83 5.12
C SER A 521 -15.02 -19.77 5.19
N TRP A 522 -13.82 -20.09 4.71
CA TRP A 522 -12.69 -19.18 4.65
C TRP A 522 -12.63 -18.32 3.37
N ILE A 523 -13.45 -18.61 2.36
CA ILE A 523 -13.52 -17.80 1.13
C ILE A 523 -14.63 -16.77 1.26
N GLY A 524 -14.32 -15.49 1.04
CA GLY A 524 -15.29 -14.41 1.07
C GLY A 524 -16.26 -14.50 -0.10
N ALA A 525 -17.53 -14.81 0.16
CA ALA A 525 -18.53 -14.92 -0.89
C ALA A 525 -18.77 -13.58 -1.60
N ALA A 526 -18.69 -13.59 -2.93
CA ALA A 526 -18.98 -12.42 -3.73
C ALA A 526 -20.49 -12.07 -3.71
N PRO A 527 -20.86 -10.80 -3.92
CA PRO A 527 -22.26 -10.39 -3.94
C PRO A 527 -23.02 -11.06 -5.08
N LYS A 528 -24.21 -11.62 -4.80
CA LYS A 528 -25.04 -12.33 -5.80
C LYS A 528 -25.48 -11.47 -6.99
N ASN A 529 -25.44 -10.14 -6.86
CA ASN A 529 -25.87 -9.16 -7.86
C ASN A 529 -24.73 -8.24 -8.34
N TRP A 530 -23.49 -8.73 -8.31
CA TRP A 530 -22.34 -7.99 -8.84
C TRP A 530 -22.52 -7.68 -10.33
N GLY A 531 -21.91 -6.58 -10.81
CA GLY A 531 -22.10 -6.08 -12.18
C GLY A 531 -23.31 -5.15 -12.35
N THR A 532 -24.23 -5.09 -11.37
CA THR A 532 -25.37 -4.15 -11.42
C THR A 532 -24.99 -2.75 -10.94
N LYS A 533 -25.60 -1.71 -11.56
CA LYS A 533 -25.45 -0.30 -11.13
C LYS A 533 -25.77 -0.08 -9.64
N LYS A 534 -26.71 -0.85 -9.07
CA LYS A 534 -27.14 -0.73 -7.67
C LYS A 534 -26.11 -1.22 -6.64
N ARG A 535 -25.23 -2.18 -6.97
CA ARG A 535 -24.32 -2.80 -5.98
C ARG A 535 -23.09 -1.94 -5.67
N GLY A 536 -22.67 -1.08 -6.59
CA GLY A 536 -21.47 -0.26 -6.43
C GLY A 536 -20.17 -1.05 -6.55
N LYS A 537 -19.11 -0.57 -5.88
CA LYS A 537 -17.73 -1.08 -6.02
C LYS A 537 -17.53 -2.43 -5.31
N LEU A 538 -16.83 -3.35 -5.97
CA LEU A 538 -16.37 -4.62 -5.37
C LEU A 538 -15.11 -4.40 -4.51
N SER A 539 -14.93 -5.22 -3.47
CA SER A 539 -13.65 -5.29 -2.75
C SER A 539 -12.67 -6.19 -3.51
N ALA A 540 -11.38 -6.10 -3.20
CA ALA A 540 -10.36 -6.97 -3.78
C ALA A 540 -10.72 -8.46 -3.64
N ASP A 541 -11.16 -8.87 -2.45
CA ASP A 541 -11.54 -10.26 -2.17
C ASP A 541 -12.78 -10.73 -2.95
N HIS A 542 -13.78 -9.85 -3.13
CA HIS A 542 -14.93 -10.17 -3.98
C HIS A 542 -14.50 -10.33 -5.44
N SER A 543 -13.69 -9.40 -5.96
CA SER A 543 -13.19 -9.45 -7.34
C SER A 543 -12.39 -10.71 -7.60
N ARG A 544 -11.49 -11.08 -6.68
CA ARG A 544 -10.70 -12.32 -6.77
C ARG A 544 -11.58 -13.57 -6.75
N THR A 545 -12.57 -13.63 -5.87
CA THR A 545 -13.51 -14.77 -5.80
C THR A 545 -14.33 -14.91 -7.09
N ILE A 546 -14.81 -13.79 -7.66
CA ILE A 546 -15.50 -13.81 -8.96
C ILE A 546 -14.56 -14.32 -10.05
N PHE A 547 -13.33 -13.81 -10.10
CA PHE A 547 -12.39 -14.07 -11.17
C PHE A 547 -11.77 -15.46 -11.15
N THR A 548 -11.43 -15.97 -9.97
CA THR A 548 -10.70 -17.25 -9.83
C THR A 548 -11.61 -18.45 -9.59
N ILE A 549 -12.88 -18.23 -9.22
CA ILE A 549 -13.81 -19.33 -8.92
C ILE A 549 -15.04 -19.28 -9.84
N HIS A 550 -15.81 -18.20 -9.79
CA HIS A 550 -17.11 -18.18 -10.47
C HIS A 550 -17.01 -18.06 -11.99
N LEU A 551 -16.07 -17.25 -12.50
CA LEU A 551 -15.83 -17.11 -13.93
C LEU A 551 -15.30 -18.41 -14.56
N PRO A 552 -14.28 -19.10 -14.01
CA PRO A 552 -13.82 -20.37 -14.57
C PRO A 552 -14.92 -21.43 -14.60
N ILE A 553 -15.68 -21.59 -13.52
CA ILE A 553 -16.81 -22.55 -13.47
C ILE A 553 -17.78 -22.31 -14.63
N THR A 554 -18.17 -21.05 -14.85
CA THR A 554 -19.21 -20.72 -15.81
C THR A 554 -18.68 -20.71 -17.24
N LEU A 555 -17.57 -20.01 -17.48
CA LEU A 555 -17.05 -19.78 -18.84
C LEU A 555 -16.43 -21.04 -19.45
N ILE A 556 -15.76 -21.89 -18.65
CA ILE A 556 -15.28 -23.19 -19.14
C ILE A 556 -16.47 -24.01 -19.61
N TRP A 557 -17.58 -24.03 -18.86
CA TRP A 557 -18.76 -24.79 -19.23
C TRP A 557 -19.46 -24.22 -20.47
N LEU A 558 -19.68 -22.89 -20.51
CA LEU A 558 -20.36 -22.23 -21.63
C LEU A 558 -19.57 -22.34 -22.93
N TRP A 559 -18.25 -22.25 -22.86
CA TRP A 559 -17.39 -22.17 -24.05
C TRP A 559 -16.56 -23.44 -24.31
N ARG A 560 -16.90 -24.56 -23.68
CA ARG A 560 -16.18 -25.85 -23.84
C ARG A 560 -16.05 -26.34 -25.28
N ASN A 561 -17.03 -25.99 -26.12
CA ASN A 561 -17.10 -26.39 -27.53
C ASN A 561 -16.85 -25.22 -28.50
N GLU A 562 -16.57 -24.02 -27.99
CA GLU A 562 -16.28 -22.85 -28.82
C GLU A 562 -14.86 -22.95 -29.38
N THR A 563 -14.67 -22.45 -30.60
CA THR A 563 -13.38 -22.40 -31.31
C THR A 563 -13.00 -20.95 -31.66
N GLY A 564 -11.76 -20.74 -32.11
CA GLY A 564 -11.26 -19.41 -32.51
C GLY A 564 -11.20 -18.42 -31.33
N ARG A 565 -11.58 -17.17 -31.57
CA ARG A 565 -11.39 -16.05 -30.64
C ARG A 565 -11.97 -16.30 -29.24
N LYS A 566 -13.18 -16.84 -29.10
CA LYS A 566 -13.78 -17.13 -27.78
C LYS A 566 -12.94 -18.13 -26.97
N ARG A 567 -12.35 -19.12 -27.65
CA ARG A 567 -11.44 -20.09 -27.03
C ARG A 567 -10.15 -19.43 -26.58
N GLU A 568 -9.58 -18.56 -27.41
CA GLU A 568 -8.37 -17.80 -27.09
C GLU A 568 -8.59 -16.85 -25.90
N VAL A 569 -9.72 -16.14 -25.87
CA VAL A 569 -10.14 -15.28 -24.75
C VAL A 569 -10.27 -16.09 -23.45
N LEU A 570 -10.84 -17.30 -23.51
CA LEU A 570 -10.92 -18.19 -22.36
C LEU A 570 -9.54 -18.60 -21.86
N THR A 571 -8.67 -19.07 -22.76
CA THR A 571 -7.31 -19.48 -22.43
C THR A 571 -6.55 -18.31 -21.78
N ASN A 572 -6.60 -17.13 -22.39
CA ASN A 572 -5.98 -15.92 -21.85
C ASN A 572 -6.47 -15.58 -20.44
N MET A 573 -7.77 -15.69 -20.18
CA MET A 573 -8.33 -15.48 -18.84
C MET A 573 -7.82 -16.54 -17.84
N LEU A 574 -7.72 -17.80 -18.27
CA LEU A 574 -7.21 -18.89 -17.43
C LEU A 574 -5.71 -18.73 -17.12
N ASP A 575 -4.91 -18.20 -18.03
CA ASP A 575 -3.51 -17.87 -17.77
C ASP A 575 -3.40 -16.85 -16.61
N LEU A 576 -4.24 -15.81 -16.61
CA LEU A 576 -4.30 -14.87 -15.49
C LEU A 576 -4.78 -15.55 -14.19
N VAL A 577 -5.76 -16.46 -14.26
CA VAL A 577 -6.22 -17.23 -13.09
C VAL A 577 -5.08 -18.04 -12.48
N MET A 578 -4.29 -18.72 -13.32
CA MET A 578 -3.13 -19.49 -12.88
C MET A 578 -2.05 -18.60 -12.26
N ALA A 579 -1.75 -17.44 -12.87
CA ALA A 579 -0.83 -16.46 -12.30
C ALA A 579 -1.31 -15.95 -10.93
N ILE A 580 -2.61 -15.62 -10.78
CA ILE A 580 -3.19 -15.19 -9.50
C ILE A 580 -3.07 -16.28 -8.45
N HIS A 581 -3.33 -17.55 -8.80
CA HIS A 581 -3.17 -18.67 -7.89
C HIS A 581 -1.71 -18.82 -7.44
N ALA A 582 -0.75 -18.85 -8.36
CA ALA A 582 0.67 -18.95 -8.06
C ALA A 582 1.15 -17.80 -7.14
N ALA A 583 0.71 -16.56 -7.41
CA ALA A 583 1.06 -15.40 -6.57
C ALA A 583 0.50 -15.47 -5.13
N ASN A 584 -0.58 -16.23 -4.92
CA ASN A 584 -1.28 -16.35 -3.65
C ASN A 584 -1.07 -17.71 -2.96
N TYR A 585 -0.22 -18.58 -3.49
CA TYR A 585 0.16 -19.81 -2.79
C TYR A 585 0.82 -19.50 -1.45
N LYS A 586 0.54 -20.38 -0.46
CA LYS A 586 1.15 -20.31 0.87
C LYS A 586 2.58 -20.79 0.89
N THR A 587 3.00 -21.42 -0.19
CA THR A 587 4.34 -21.91 -0.41
C THR A 587 4.85 -21.36 -1.71
N SER A 588 6.12 -21.00 -1.75
CA SER A 588 6.82 -20.57 -2.96
C SER A 588 8.08 -21.40 -3.14
N ASN A 589 8.40 -21.72 -4.37
CA ASN A 589 9.68 -22.28 -4.79
C ASN A 589 9.98 -21.73 -6.20
N LEU A 590 11.06 -22.20 -6.81
CA LEU A 590 11.41 -21.77 -8.17
C LEU A 590 10.33 -22.12 -9.20
N GLU A 591 9.71 -23.30 -9.06
CA GLU A 591 8.64 -23.77 -9.96
C GLU A 591 7.39 -22.89 -9.88
N VAL A 592 6.91 -22.55 -8.68
CA VAL A 592 5.76 -21.64 -8.50
C VAL A 592 6.05 -20.27 -9.12
N ALA A 593 7.28 -19.76 -8.96
CA ALA A 593 7.65 -18.50 -9.59
C ALA A 593 7.71 -18.61 -11.12
N GLN A 594 8.18 -19.74 -11.67
CA GLN A 594 8.18 -19.99 -13.11
C GLN A 594 6.77 -20.13 -13.69
N ILE A 595 5.86 -20.81 -12.97
CA ILE A 595 4.44 -20.88 -13.33
C ILE A 595 3.86 -19.47 -13.39
N TYR A 596 4.15 -18.63 -12.38
CA TYR A 596 3.71 -17.24 -12.39
C TYR A 596 4.26 -16.48 -13.61
N ASP A 597 5.57 -16.53 -13.84
CA ASP A 597 6.23 -15.80 -14.92
C ASP A 597 5.67 -16.21 -16.29
N GLN A 598 5.50 -17.51 -16.53
CA GLN A 598 4.99 -18.06 -17.78
C GLN A 598 3.53 -17.65 -17.99
N CYS A 599 2.64 -17.99 -17.06
CA CYS A 599 1.21 -17.71 -17.20
C CYS A 599 0.94 -16.20 -17.28
N TYR A 600 1.67 -15.37 -16.53
CA TYR A 600 1.47 -13.92 -16.60
C TYR A 600 2.02 -13.33 -17.91
N SER A 601 3.10 -13.88 -18.47
CA SER A 601 3.59 -13.52 -19.79
C SER A 601 2.61 -13.89 -20.90
N ASP A 602 2.12 -15.14 -20.90
CA ASP A 602 1.14 -15.62 -21.88
C ASP A 602 -0.16 -14.82 -21.80
N TYR A 603 -0.60 -14.49 -20.58
CA TYR A 603 -1.71 -13.57 -20.37
C TYR A 603 -1.48 -12.21 -21.02
N MET A 604 -0.32 -11.58 -20.81
CA MET A 604 -0.07 -10.23 -21.32
C MET A 604 0.12 -10.19 -22.85
N VAL A 605 0.74 -11.23 -23.44
CA VAL A 605 0.80 -11.42 -24.90
C VAL A 605 -0.60 -11.58 -25.47
N GLY A 606 -1.41 -12.49 -24.92
CA GLY A 606 -2.78 -12.69 -25.38
C GLY A 606 -3.67 -11.45 -25.17
N VAL A 607 -3.43 -10.63 -24.15
CA VAL A 607 -4.14 -9.35 -23.98
C VAL A 607 -3.80 -8.39 -25.13
N ALA A 608 -2.53 -8.30 -25.51
CA ALA A 608 -2.09 -7.41 -26.58
C ALA A 608 -2.62 -7.83 -27.95
N ASP A 609 -2.72 -9.15 -28.19
CA ASP A 609 -3.18 -9.74 -29.44
C ASP A 609 -4.71 -9.72 -29.55
N LEU A 610 -5.42 -10.10 -28.48
CA LEU A 610 -6.88 -10.18 -28.48
C LEU A 610 -7.52 -8.81 -28.32
N PHE A 611 -6.99 -7.93 -27.47
CA PHE A 611 -7.59 -6.64 -27.12
C PHE A 611 -6.75 -5.46 -27.61
N LYS A 612 -6.59 -5.37 -28.94
CA LYS A 612 -5.71 -4.41 -29.65
C LYS A 612 -6.00 -2.93 -29.36
N GLU A 613 -7.20 -2.64 -28.88
CA GLU A 613 -7.73 -1.29 -28.59
C GLU A 613 -7.39 -0.84 -27.16
N ASN A 614 -7.11 -1.78 -26.24
CA ASN A 614 -6.90 -1.51 -24.82
C ASN A 614 -5.44 -1.13 -24.56
N ASN A 615 -5.21 -0.12 -23.70
CA ASN A 615 -3.87 0.30 -23.31
C ASN A 615 -3.27 -0.66 -22.28
N ILE A 616 -1.97 -0.95 -22.38
CA ILE A 616 -1.23 -1.55 -21.25
C ILE A 616 -0.98 -0.48 -20.20
N THR A 617 -1.24 -0.84 -18.96
CA THR A 617 -1.07 0.03 -17.80
C THR A 617 0.26 -0.23 -17.11
N PRO A 618 0.82 0.77 -16.41
CA PRO A 618 2.00 0.59 -15.56
C PRO A 618 1.83 -0.54 -14.53
N SER A 619 0.63 -0.72 -13.98
CA SER A 619 0.33 -1.79 -13.03
C SER A 619 0.43 -3.18 -13.65
N GLN A 620 -0.03 -3.36 -14.90
CA GLN A 620 0.18 -4.59 -15.65
C GLN A 620 1.67 -4.87 -15.86
N HIS A 621 2.46 -3.84 -16.19
CA HIS A 621 3.90 -4.01 -16.30
C HIS A 621 4.55 -4.38 -14.94
N ALA A 622 4.19 -3.67 -13.86
CA ALA A 622 4.78 -3.95 -12.55
C ALA A 622 4.51 -5.37 -12.04
N ALA A 623 3.35 -5.96 -12.37
CA ALA A 623 3.02 -7.31 -11.97
C ALA A 623 3.97 -8.38 -12.55
N PHE A 624 4.69 -8.10 -13.63
CA PHE A 624 5.75 -8.99 -14.12
C PHE A 624 6.89 -9.19 -13.10
N HIS A 625 7.09 -8.25 -12.17
CA HIS A 625 8.08 -8.37 -11.11
C HIS A 625 7.63 -9.22 -9.91
N ILE A 626 6.37 -9.68 -9.86
CA ILE A 626 5.88 -10.53 -8.76
C ILE A 626 6.61 -11.88 -8.74
N GLY A 627 6.94 -12.46 -9.90
CA GLY A 627 7.73 -13.69 -9.96
C GLY A 627 9.12 -13.55 -9.31
N GLN A 628 9.79 -12.41 -9.52
CA GLN A 628 11.03 -12.10 -8.80
C GLN A 628 10.81 -12.00 -7.28
N ASN A 629 9.72 -11.37 -6.84
CA ASN A 629 9.39 -11.28 -5.42
C ASN A 629 9.13 -12.67 -4.82
N LEU A 630 8.50 -13.59 -5.55
CA LEU A 630 8.29 -14.98 -5.13
C LEU A 630 9.60 -15.76 -4.99
N ARG A 631 10.58 -15.53 -5.88
CA ARG A 631 11.91 -16.14 -5.83
C ARG A 631 12.75 -15.62 -4.67
N GLU A 632 12.72 -14.31 -4.44
CA GLU A 632 13.61 -13.66 -3.45
C GLU A 632 13.04 -13.62 -2.04
N PHE A 633 11.74 -13.34 -1.89
CA PHE A 633 11.07 -13.13 -0.61
C PHE A 633 10.10 -14.25 -0.24
N GLY A 634 9.94 -15.26 -1.08
CA GLY A 634 8.99 -16.35 -0.85
C GLY A 634 7.53 -15.91 -1.01
N PRO A 635 6.59 -16.69 -0.43
CA PRO A 635 5.16 -16.52 -0.66
C PRO A 635 4.62 -15.19 -0.15
N GLY A 636 3.55 -14.68 -0.77
CA GLY A 636 3.03 -13.34 -0.51
C GLY A 636 2.34 -13.13 0.83
N HIS A 637 1.87 -14.20 1.50
CA HIS A 637 1.02 -14.09 2.68
C HIS A 637 1.72 -13.50 3.92
N SER A 638 3.05 -13.56 4.04
CA SER A 638 3.80 -12.92 5.14
C SER A 638 4.01 -11.41 4.91
N ARG A 639 3.69 -10.92 3.71
CA ARG A 639 4.00 -9.57 3.21
C ARG A 639 2.86 -8.97 2.38
N GLY A 640 1.63 -9.43 2.62
CA GLY A 640 0.45 -9.03 1.85
C GLY A 640 -0.17 -7.73 2.34
N ALA A 641 -0.81 -6.99 1.45
CA ALA A 641 -1.43 -5.72 1.79
C ALA A 641 -2.64 -5.80 2.72
N GLN A 642 -3.26 -6.98 2.77
CA GLN A 642 -4.53 -7.16 3.46
C GLN A 642 -4.41 -6.92 4.97
N PHE A 643 -3.20 -7.03 5.54
CA PHE A 643 -2.96 -6.73 6.95
C PHE A 643 -3.05 -5.24 7.21
N TYR A 644 -2.36 -4.39 6.45
CA TYR A 644 -2.40 -2.95 6.71
C TYR A 644 -3.69 -2.29 6.22
N GLU A 645 -4.37 -2.80 5.19
CA GLU A 645 -5.73 -2.33 4.85
C GLU A 645 -6.70 -2.50 6.03
N ARG A 646 -6.62 -3.63 6.77
CA ARG A 646 -7.45 -3.83 7.96
C ARG A 646 -7.11 -2.82 9.05
N PHE A 647 -5.83 -2.51 9.22
CA PHE A 647 -5.40 -1.48 10.17
C PHE A 647 -5.91 -0.10 9.77
N ILE A 648 -5.88 0.26 8.48
CA ILE A 648 -6.42 1.52 7.96
C ILE A 648 -7.92 1.63 8.20
N ARG A 649 -8.68 0.56 7.97
CA ARG A 649 -10.12 0.55 8.30
C ARG A 649 -10.35 0.81 9.80
N LEU A 650 -9.49 0.27 10.68
CA LEU A 650 -9.56 0.54 12.13
C LEU A 650 -9.26 2.01 12.46
N LEU A 651 -8.47 2.70 11.64
CA LEU A 651 -8.32 4.16 11.73
C LEU A 651 -9.61 4.87 11.32
N GLN A 652 -10.22 4.47 10.21
CA GLN A 652 -11.44 5.08 9.67
C GLN A 652 -12.66 4.94 10.59
N ASP A 653 -12.72 3.90 11.42
CA ASP A 653 -13.80 3.72 12.42
C ASP A 653 -13.69 4.67 13.63
N ARG A 654 -12.58 5.42 13.76
CA ARG A 654 -12.34 6.30 14.90
C ARG A 654 -13.16 7.57 14.78
N ASN A 655 -13.84 7.93 15.87
CA ASN A 655 -14.45 9.26 15.99
C ASN A 655 -13.36 10.34 16.02
N THR A 656 -13.30 11.15 14.97
CA THR A 656 -12.40 12.31 14.87
C THR A 656 -13.21 13.60 14.92
N ASN A 657 -12.52 14.73 15.12
CA ASN A 657 -13.13 16.06 15.02
C ASN A 657 -13.29 16.53 13.57
N SER A 658 -12.93 15.70 12.58
CA SER A 658 -12.90 16.03 11.15
C SER A 658 -12.03 17.25 10.79
N LYS A 659 -11.04 17.59 11.63
CA LYS A 659 -10.12 18.72 11.42
C LYS A 659 -8.72 18.23 11.06
N TYR A 660 -8.28 18.54 9.84
CA TYR A 660 -6.89 18.33 9.43
C TYR A 660 -5.92 19.04 10.38
N GLY A 661 -4.78 18.40 10.68
CA GLY A 661 -3.76 18.89 11.61
C GLY A 661 -4.00 18.52 13.09
N GLU A 662 -5.25 18.18 13.47
CA GLU A 662 -5.60 17.61 14.78
C GLU A 662 -5.97 16.11 14.70
N MET A 663 -6.45 15.68 13.54
CA MET A 663 -6.94 14.33 13.30
C MET A 663 -5.83 13.28 13.34
N GLU A 664 -4.67 13.60 12.79
CA GLU A 664 -3.49 12.74 12.70
C GLU A 664 -2.99 12.38 14.10
N ALA A 665 -2.95 13.37 15.00
CA ALA A 665 -2.65 13.16 16.41
C ALA A 665 -3.71 12.28 17.10
N THR A 666 -4.98 12.42 16.70
CA THR A 666 -6.08 11.59 17.23
C THR A 666 -5.92 10.13 16.80
N PHE A 667 -5.61 9.87 15.53
CA PHE A 667 -5.32 8.54 15.02
C PHE A 667 -4.15 7.90 15.76
N MET A 668 -3.03 8.63 15.90
CA MET A 668 -1.86 8.16 16.65
C MET A 668 -2.21 7.79 18.09
N ASN A 669 -2.78 8.73 18.85
CA ASN A 669 -3.06 8.52 20.26
C ASN A 669 -4.08 7.40 20.49
N SER A 670 -5.15 7.36 19.71
CA SER A 670 -6.22 6.37 19.92
C SER A 670 -5.78 4.97 19.52
N THR A 671 -5.03 4.81 18.43
CA THR A 671 -4.49 3.49 18.06
C THR A 671 -3.49 2.96 19.07
N ALA A 672 -2.56 3.81 19.51
CA ALA A 672 -1.59 3.43 20.53
C ALA A 672 -2.26 3.08 21.87
N ARG A 673 -3.24 3.89 22.32
CA ARG A 673 -4.00 3.59 23.55
C ARG A 673 -4.78 2.30 23.44
N ALA A 674 -5.44 2.05 22.31
CA ALA A 674 -6.16 0.80 22.08
C ALA A 674 -5.23 -0.42 22.11
N ALA A 675 -4.06 -0.33 21.47
CA ALA A 675 -3.05 -1.38 21.52
C ALA A 675 -2.53 -1.61 22.95
N ASN A 676 -2.20 -0.54 23.67
CA ASN A 676 -1.71 -0.60 25.05
C ASN A 676 -2.78 -1.15 26.01
N LEU A 677 -4.06 -0.82 25.79
CA LEU A 677 -5.17 -1.33 26.57
C LEU A 677 -5.36 -2.84 26.34
N LYS A 678 -5.29 -3.30 25.08
CA LYS A 678 -5.35 -4.74 24.78
C LYS A 678 -4.22 -5.51 25.44
N ALA A 679 -2.99 -4.98 25.40
CA ALA A 679 -1.86 -5.56 26.12
C ALA A 679 -2.14 -5.63 27.63
N LEU A 680 -2.69 -4.55 28.22
CA LEU A 680 -3.07 -4.54 29.63
C LEU A 680 -4.13 -5.61 29.97
N LEU A 681 -5.16 -5.76 29.13
CA LEU A 681 -6.22 -6.78 29.32
C LEU A 681 -5.70 -8.21 29.14
N ALA A 682 -4.70 -8.41 28.29
CA ALA A 682 -4.09 -9.72 28.04
C ALA A 682 -3.12 -10.13 29.15
N ASP A 683 -2.25 -9.22 29.58
CA ASP A 683 -1.04 -9.58 30.33
C ASP A 683 -1.14 -9.32 31.84
N ASN A 684 -2.06 -8.46 32.31
CA ASN A 684 -2.12 -8.05 33.71
C ASN A 684 -3.10 -8.91 34.53
N SER A 685 -2.55 -9.74 35.43
CA SER A 685 -3.32 -10.66 36.28
C SER A 685 -4.36 -9.96 37.16
N ASP A 686 -4.04 -8.80 37.73
CA ASP A 686 -4.94 -8.06 38.61
C ASP A 686 -6.11 -7.47 37.84
N VAL A 687 -5.89 -7.00 36.62
CA VAL A 687 -6.96 -6.55 35.72
C VAL A 687 -7.83 -7.74 35.32
N ARG A 688 -7.23 -8.88 34.98
CA ARG A 688 -7.97 -10.09 34.60
C ARG A 688 -8.80 -10.68 35.73
N SER A 689 -8.30 -10.64 36.97
CA SER A 689 -9.03 -11.16 38.13
C SER A 689 -10.25 -10.32 38.47
N HIS A 690 -10.15 -8.99 38.40
CA HIS A 690 -11.26 -8.09 38.73
C HIS A 690 -12.26 -7.87 37.57
N LEU A 691 -11.85 -8.07 36.31
CA LEU A 691 -12.70 -7.88 35.12
C LEU A 691 -12.99 -9.17 34.35
N SER A 692 -12.93 -10.34 35.00
CA SER A 692 -13.08 -11.65 34.36
C SER A 692 -14.32 -11.76 33.45
N ASN A 693 -15.48 -11.30 33.92
CA ASN A 693 -16.73 -11.30 33.14
C ASN A 693 -16.67 -10.35 31.94
N ALA A 694 -16.22 -9.11 32.13
CA ALA A 694 -16.13 -8.13 31.06
C ALA A 694 -15.14 -8.57 29.97
N ILE A 695 -14.01 -9.16 30.37
CA ILE A 695 -13.00 -9.70 29.46
C ILE A 695 -13.55 -10.90 28.69
N LYS A 696 -14.25 -11.83 29.35
CA LYS A 696 -14.90 -12.97 28.68
C LYS A 696 -15.90 -12.51 27.61
N VAL A 697 -16.71 -11.49 27.92
CA VAL A 697 -17.64 -10.89 26.94
C VAL A 697 -16.87 -10.21 25.82
N TYR A 698 -15.86 -9.39 26.14
CA TYR A 698 -15.01 -8.74 25.16
C TYR A 698 -14.35 -9.73 24.19
N GLU A 699 -13.77 -10.81 24.70
CA GLU A 699 -13.16 -11.89 23.91
C GLU A 699 -14.22 -12.57 23.02
N SER A 700 -15.42 -12.86 23.55
CA SER A 700 -16.50 -13.48 22.77
C SER A 700 -17.01 -12.62 21.62
N VAL A 701 -17.11 -11.29 21.83
CA VAL A 701 -17.51 -10.33 20.80
C VAL A 701 -16.41 -10.18 19.77
N SER A 702 -15.16 -10.02 20.23
CA SER A 702 -13.99 -9.89 19.36
C SER A 702 -13.76 -11.12 18.46
N ILE A 703 -14.07 -12.33 18.96
CA ILE A 703 -13.98 -13.58 18.18
C ILE A 703 -15.12 -13.68 17.16
N ARG A 704 -16.34 -13.22 17.47
CA ARG A 704 -17.45 -13.23 16.49
C ARG A 704 -17.17 -12.38 15.26
N ASP A 705 -16.48 -11.25 15.43
CA ASP A 705 -16.01 -10.37 14.35
C ASP A 705 -14.81 -10.94 13.59
N SER A 706 -14.12 -11.94 14.10
CA SER A 706 -12.95 -12.55 13.45
C SER A 706 -13.28 -13.48 12.26
N ARG A 707 -14.57 -13.77 11.99
CA ARG A 707 -15.06 -14.71 10.96
C ARG A 707 -14.95 -14.22 9.50
N GLY A 708 -13.77 -13.78 9.11
CA GLY A 708 -13.48 -13.35 7.75
C GLY A 708 -11.99 -13.05 7.62
N SER A 709 -11.40 -13.66 6.59
CA SER A 709 -10.03 -13.50 6.09
C SER A 709 -8.84 -13.76 7.04
N ARG A 710 -9.04 -14.04 8.34
CA ARG A 710 -7.95 -14.49 9.23
C ARG A 710 -7.66 -15.98 9.11
N LEU A 711 -8.71 -16.82 9.05
CA LEU A 711 -8.56 -18.28 8.89
C LEU A 711 -8.03 -18.66 7.50
N ALA A 712 -8.40 -17.93 6.45
CA ALA A 712 -7.95 -18.20 5.07
C ALA A 712 -6.44 -17.98 4.83
N GLN A 713 -5.82 -17.16 5.67
CA GLN A 713 -4.42 -16.75 5.55
C GLN A 713 -3.53 -17.40 6.64
N MET A 714 -4.12 -18.06 7.64
CA MET A 714 -3.40 -18.75 8.72
C MET A 714 -3.51 -20.28 8.64
N LEU A 715 -4.62 -20.80 8.10
CA LEU A 715 -4.67 -22.12 7.47
C LEU A 715 -4.29 -21.92 6.02
#